data_AF-A0A7W7ZE94-F1
#
_entry.id   AF-A0A7W7ZE94-F1
#
_cell.length_a   1.000
_cell.length_b   1.000
_cell.length_c   1.000
_cell.angle_alpha   90.00
_cell.angle_beta   90.00
_cell.angle_gamma   90.00
#
_symmetry.space_group_name_H-M   'P 1'
#
loop_
_entity.id
_entity.type
_entity.pdbx_description
1 polymer ?
#
loop_
_entity_poly.entity_id
_entity_poly.type
_entity_poly.pdbx_seq_one_letter_code
_entity_poly.pdbx_strand_id
1 'polypeptide(L)'
;MHLYSLELGARIRKIALGLFLGIALVQAGVPAAFAQPYPDLTTVRQIRDLSPERAAAERPVRLQGVVTAVSGWKSSFFFQDNTSGISVDRPDSNPELKAGQLVELVGVSEQGKFAPVVKARSVKVLGMGTMPTAKLAGLGELAGGALDSQWVKIQGVVHRAEVKKVWGRDVLALELDIGGSTLANVRIRDFAKDGWQHLPASTISLRGVCGTVFNDKRQFIALRFFVPALDEIKVLTPGPMDLFDRPLTELSKIGSFRPGGGDSNLIRIRGTVTYLQGDGKVYLQSGSEGVLVQTNHEAALTEGEGVEVVGYPRDGDYSPYLEAAVLRPMSAARQVVNPPSVRASDFIVDRDGFPSSPYDSSLVRVSGFLRQVIHGSDDEVLFLQDGTTVFTARMASSVAKRRIPEIGSLIEVTGICGTRVDSAHDPRGFRVLLRSVSDITVLRGAPWWSAEHAKEIVMIMAVALAVMFLVLVLYQREATLRQLSLSDPLTGVHNRRGFTLLAEQQWQLVLRRKTSLLVFYIDLDKFKEINDSLGHKQGDIALQRVANILRNCFRKSDIIGRMGGDEFAVMTCDAAVSSTVELEHRLRQLVAQSNREFGGAFELSLSIGILLCDSSMSGSGVEDLLAHADELMYEQKMGRRSLADAPAQAVVVT
;
A
#
# COMPACT_ATOMS: atom_id res chain seq x y z
N MET A 1 15.42 -41.14 32.19
CA MET A 1 16.89 -41.07 32.30
C MET A 1 17.25 -39.60 32.43
N HIS A 2 17.51 -39.06 33.63
CA HIS A 2 18.80 -39.16 34.36
C HIS A 2 19.97 -38.73 33.45
N LEU A 3 20.80 -37.74 33.73
CA LEU A 3 21.22 -36.99 34.92
C LEU A 3 21.46 -35.52 34.46
N TYR A 4 21.35 -34.47 35.26
CA TYR A 4 22.31 -34.09 36.29
C TYR A 4 21.65 -33.11 37.27
N SER A 5 21.43 -33.57 38.48
CA SER A 5 21.40 -32.76 39.70
C SER A 5 22.71 -33.01 40.45
N LEU A 6 23.11 -32.03 41.26
CA LEU A 6 24.11 -32.10 42.34
C LEU A 6 25.60 -32.02 41.95
N GLU A 7 26.11 -30.79 41.93
CA GLU A 7 27.30 -30.43 42.71
C GLU A 7 26.95 -29.14 43.49
N LEU A 8 26.81 -29.24 44.81
CA LEU A 8 27.82 -28.90 45.82
C LEU A 8 27.97 -27.36 45.95
N GLY A 9 27.35 -26.69 46.92
CA GLY A 9 27.30 -27.07 48.32
C GLY A 9 28.64 -26.83 49.01
N ALA A 10 29.16 -25.58 49.00
CA ALA A 10 30.32 -25.20 49.83
C ALA A 10 30.47 -23.69 50.06
N ARG A 11 29.43 -23.00 50.56
CA ARG A 11 29.62 -21.77 51.36
C ARG A 11 28.55 -21.67 52.46
N ILE A 12 28.54 -22.69 53.33
CA ILE A 12 28.04 -22.57 54.70
C ILE A 12 29.28 -22.49 55.60
N ARG A 13 29.17 -21.72 56.68
CA ARG A 13 30.05 -21.64 57.86
C ARG A 13 31.04 -20.47 57.87
N LYS A 14 30.50 -19.31 58.22
CA LYS A 14 30.98 -18.67 59.45
C LYS A 14 29.95 -18.89 60.57
N ILE A 15 30.29 -19.86 61.41
CA ILE A 15 30.20 -19.80 62.86
C ILE A 15 28.78 -19.81 63.45
N ALA A 16 28.34 -21.03 63.77
CA ALA A 16 27.54 -21.30 64.94
C ALA A 16 28.38 -21.05 66.19
N LEU A 17 27.83 -20.35 67.19
CA LEU A 17 28.28 -20.47 68.58
C LEU A 17 27.12 -20.14 69.54
N GLY A 18 26.54 -21.19 70.13
CA GLY A 18 25.85 -21.19 71.43
C GLY A 18 24.47 -20.54 71.48
N LEU A 19 23.46 -21.03 72.20
CA LEU A 19 23.37 -22.15 73.13
C LEU A 19 21.87 -22.35 73.43
N PHE A 20 21.43 -23.59 73.61
CA PHE A 20 20.15 -23.95 74.20
C PHE A 20 20.16 -23.67 75.72
N LEU A 21 19.16 -22.96 76.25
CA LEU A 21 18.47 -23.06 77.57
C LEU A 21 17.75 -21.70 77.79
N GLY A 22 16.43 -21.59 77.95
CA GLY A 22 15.68 -22.00 79.14
C GLY A 22 14.55 -20.98 79.41
N ILE A 23 13.32 -21.48 79.47
CA ILE A 23 12.15 -21.07 80.28
C ILE A 23 12.02 -19.61 80.79
N ALA A 24 10.81 -19.07 80.53
CA ALA A 24 10.01 -18.11 81.33
C ALA A 24 10.00 -16.61 80.98
N LEU A 25 8.75 -16.13 80.86
CA LEU A 25 8.23 -14.80 81.21
C LEU A 25 8.79 -13.59 80.47
N VAL A 26 8.12 -13.19 79.38
CA VAL A 26 7.65 -11.80 79.22
C VAL A 26 6.33 -11.82 78.43
N GLN A 27 5.22 -11.65 79.14
CA GLN A 27 4.06 -10.95 78.59
C GLN A 27 4.50 -9.53 78.24
N ALA A 28 4.51 -9.17 76.96
CA ALA A 28 4.52 -7.77 76.54
C ALA A 28 3.85 -7.69 75.16
N GLY A 29 2.84 -6.82 75.08
CA GLY A 29 1.83 -6.83 74.06
C GLY A 29 2.36 -6.67 72.64
N VAL A 30 1.90 -7.57 71.78
CA VAL A 30 1.59 -7.18 70.41
C VAL A 30 0.39 -6.24 70.51
N PRO A 31 0.47 -4.96 70.08
CA PRO A 31 -0.74 -4.19 69.93
C PRO A 31 -1.51 -4.86 68.79
N ALA A 32 -2.57 -5.58 69.16
CA ALA A 32 -3.69 -5.75 68.27
C ALA A 32 -4.03 -4.35 67.75
N ALA A 33 -3.75 -4.10 66.48
CA ALA A 33 -4.25 -2.92 65.81
C ALA A 33 -5.76 -3.02 65.92
N PHE A 34 -6.31 -2.29 66.89
CA PHE A 34 -7.73 -2.15 67.11
C PHE A 34 -8.35 -1.82 65.76
N ALA A 35 -9.15 -2.75 65.23
CA ALA A 35 -10.23 -2.38 64.34
C ALA A 35 -11.04 -1.34 65.10
N GLN A 36 -10.81 -0.06 64.81
CA GLN A 36 -11.69 0.97 65.33
C GLN A 36 -13.10 0.59 64.86
N PRO A 37 -14.09 0.53 65.76
CA PRO A 37 -15.47 0.38 65.35
C PRO A 37 -15.82 1.69 64.66
N TYR A 38 -15.62 1.72 63.34
CA TYR A 38 -16.16 2.81 62.55
C TYR A 38 -17.66 2.83 62.83
N PRO A 39 -18.23 3.97 63.24
CA PRO A 39 -19.66 4.04 63.53
C PRO A 39 -20.44 3.55 62.31
N ASP A 40 -21.53 2.83 62.57
CA ASP A 40 -22.47 2.39 61.54
C ASP A 40 -22.81 3.59 60.65
N LEU A 41 -22.75 3.41 59.34
CA LEU A 41 -23.14 4.44 58.39
C LEU A 41 -24.67 4.55 58.43
N THR A 42 -25.17 5.65 58.99
CA THR A 42 -26.60 5.86 59.26
C THR A 42 -27.26 6.85 58.30
N THR A 43 -26.49 7.52 57.45
CA THR A 43 -27.01 8.37 56.38
C THR A 43 -26.34 8.09 55.05
N VAL A 44 -27.06 8.34 53.96
CA VAL A 44 -26.56 8.14 52.60
C VAL A 44 -25.40 9.07 52.29
N ARG A 45 -25.43 10.32 52.75
CA ARG A 45 -24.34 11.28 52.53
C ARG A 45 -23.00 10.79 53.07
N GLN A 46 -22.98 10.18 54.27
CA GLN A 46 -21.76 9.60 54.84
C GLN A 46 -21.14 8.53 53.94
N ILE A 47 -21.95 7.77 53.21
CA ILE A 47 -21.50 6.72 52.29
C ILE A 47 -20.94 7.34 51.00
N ARG A 48 -21.62 8.35 50.46
CA ARG A 48 -21.18 9.06 49.24
C ARG A 48 -19.87 9.82 49.43
N ASP A 49 -19.61 10.31 50.64
CA ASP A 49 -18.37 11.02 50.98
C ASP A 49 -17.17 10.07 51.21
N LEU A 50 -17.36 8.74 51.09
CA LEU A 50 -16.26 7.77 51.18
C LEU A 50 -15.41 7.79 49.91
N SER A 51 -14.09 7.65 50.09
CA SER A 51 -13.21 7.30 48.98
C SER A 51 -13.53 5.89 48.47
N PRO A 52 -13.18 5.56 47.21
CA PRO A 52 -13.44 4.24 46.65
C PRO A 52 -12.87 3.09 47.50
N GLU A 53 -11.68 3.26 48.09
CA GLU A 53 -11.02 2.27 48.95
C GLU A 53 -11.78 2.08 50.27
N ARG A 54 -12.27 3.18 50.86
CA ARG A 54 -13.05 3.14 52.10
C ARG A 54 -14.44 2.55 51.90
N ALA A 55 -15.06 2.80 50.74
CA ALA A 55 -16.33 2.18 50.37
C ALA A 55 -16.17 0.67 50.13
N ALA A 56 -15.03 0.22 49.60
CA ALA A 56 -14.72 -1.20 49.38
C ALA A 56 -14.51 -2.01 50.68
N ALA A 57 -14.32 -1.35 51.83
CA ALA A 57 -14.09 -2.00 53.11
C ALA A 57 -15.35 -2.61 53.77
N GLU A 58 -16.46 -2.71 53.03
CA GLU A 58 -17.74 -3.30 53.47
C GLU A 58 -18.24 -2.78 54.83
N ARG A 59 -18.19 -1.46 55.03
CA ARG A 59 -18.60 -0.84 56.29
C ARG A 59 -20.09 -1.09 56.55
N PRO A 60 -20.50 -1.48 57.77
CA PRO A 60 -21.91 -1.68 58.10
C PRO A 60 -22.76 -0.43 57.84
N VAL A 61 -23.93 -0.64 57.25
CA VAL A 61 -24.88 0.39 56.87
C VAL A 61 -26.26 0.02 57.43
N ARG A 62 -26.92 0.97 58.10
CA ARG A 62 -28.34 0.89 58.44
C ARG A 62 -29.02 2.21 58.09
N LEU A 63 -29.93 2.17 57.12
CA LEU A 63 -30.57 3.36 56.56
C LEU A 63 -32.09 3.21 56.61
N GLN A 64 -32.77 4.34 56.72
CA GLN A 64 -34.21 4.43 56.53
C GLN A 64 -34.53 5.57 55.57
N GLY A 65 -35.40 5.29 54.58
CA GLY A 65 -35.63 6.21 53.47
C GLY A 65 -36.56 5.61 52.43
N VAL A 66 -36.71 6.31 51.31
CA VAL A 66 -37.73 6.00 50.31
C VAL A 66 -37.08 5.38 49.08
N VAL A 67 -37.71 4.33 48.54
CA VAL A 67 -37.37 3.79 47.21
C VAL A 67 -37.83 4.78 46.15
N THR A 68 -36.90 5.38 45.42
CA THR A 68 -37.21 6.43 44.43
C THR A 68 -37.50 5.86 43.04
N ALA A 69 -36.76 4.83 42.64
CA ALA A 69 -37.03 4.06 41.42
C ALA A 69 -36.40 2.67 41.52
N VAL A 70 -36.90 1.71 40.75
CA VAL A 70 -36.25 0.39 40.60
C VAL A 70 -35.50 0.40 39.27
N SER A 71 -34.24 -0.01 39.28
CA SER A 71 -33.36 0.12 38.10
C SER A 71 -33.75 -0.82 36.94
N GLY A 72 -34.36 -1.97 37.27
CA GLY A 72 -34.68 -3.04 36.33
C GLY A 72 -33.47 -3.88 35.88
N TRP A 73 -32.25 -3.54 36.30
CA TRP A 73 -31.03 -4.31 36.02
C TRP A 73 -30.53 -5.00 37.28
N LYS A 74 -30.50 -6.34 37.27
CA LYS A 74 -30.28 -7.14 38.48
C LYS A 74 -31.33 -6.81 39.56
N SER A 75 -31.22 -7.42 40.72
CA SER A 75 -32.04 -7.03 41.87
C SER A 75 -31.43 -5.76 42.49
N SER A 76 -31.65 -4.60 41.87
CA SER A 76 -31.17 -3.29 42.38
C SER A 76 -32.25 -2.20 42.29
N PHE A 77 -32.12 -1.18 43.12
CA PHE A 77 -33.05 -0.05 43.20
C PHE A 77 -32.33 1.22 43.66
N PHE A 78 -32.99 2.35 43.52
CA PHE A 78 -32.53 3.64 44.01
C PHE A 78 -33.26 3.97 45.31
N PHE A 79 -32.50 4.45 46.27
CA PHE A 79 -32.95 4.76 47.62
C PHE A 79 -32.51 6.16 47.97
N GLN A 80 -33.36 6.93 48.66
CA GLN A 80 -33.02 8.26 49.12
C GLN A 80 -33.53 8.50 50.54
N ASP A 81 -32.63 8.90 51.42
CA ASP A 81 -32.97 9.42 52.74
C ASP A 81 -33.12 10.96 52.70
N ASN A 82 -33.18 11.60 53.85
CA ASN A 82 -33.25 13.07 53.94
C ASN A 82 -31.95 13.79 53.56
N THR A 83 -30.85 13.08 53.32
CA THR A 83 -29.54 13.64 53.02
C THR A 83 -29.13 13.52 51.55
N SER A 84 -29.34 12.35 50.92
CA SER A 84 -28.91 12.03 49.56
C SER A 84 -29.52 10.72 49.04
N GLY A 85 -29.49 10.54 47.73
CA GLY A 85 -29.82 9.29 47.04
C GLY A 85 -28.60 8.39 46.77
N ILE A 86 -28.82 7.08 46.68
CA ILE A 86 -27.80 6.06 46.41
C ILE A 86 -28.40 4.86 45.67
N SER A 87 -27.57 4.19 44.88
CA SER A 87 -27.91 2.92 44.27
C SER A 87 -27.71 1.79 45.27
N VAL A 88 -28.67 0.87 45.32
CA VAL A 88 -28.68 -0.27 46.22
C VAL A 88 -28.75 -1.56 45.42
N ASP A 89 -27.74 -2.40 45.57
CA ASP A 89 -27.71 -3.76 45.06
C ASP A 89 -28.21 -4.73 46.15
N ARG A 90 -28.97 -5.74 45.77
CA ARG A 90 -29.44 -6.81 46.68
C ARG A 90 -29.33 -8.19 46.01
N PRO A 91 -29.17 -9.28 46.78
CA PRO A 91 -28.97 -10.61 46.22
C PRO A 91 -30.23 -11.21 45.60
N ASP A 92 -31.42 -10.81 46.07
CA ASP A 92 -32.70 -11.32 45.60
C ASP A 92 -33.73 -10.19 45.41
N SER A 93 -34.88 -10.52 44.82
CA SER A 93 -35.94 -9.57 44.52
C SER A 93 -37.05 -9.52 45.57
N ASN A 94 -36.88 -10.17 46.72
CA ASN A 94 -37.90 -10.29 47.77
C ASN A 94 -37.60 -9.37 48.96
N PRO A 95 -38.56 -8.59 49.48
CA PRO A 95 -39.89 -8.31 48.93
C PRO A 95 -39.83 -7.55 47.60
N GLU A 96 -40.90 -7.66 46.81
CA GLU A 96 -41.05 -6.80 45.62
C GLU A 96 -41.15 -5.33 46.05
N LEU A 97 -40.26 -4.50 45.50
CA LEU A 97 -40.18 -3.09 45.82
C LEU A 97 -40.88 -2.23 44.76
N LYS A 98 -41.58 -1.20 45.22
CA LYS A 98 -42.22 -0.17 44.39
C LYS A 98 -41.70 1.21 44.78
N ALA A 99 -41.65 2.11 43.81
CA ALA A 99 -41.31 3.50 44.08
C ALA A 99 -42.32 4.11 45.08
N GLY A 100 -41.83 5.00 45.94
CA GLY A 100 -42.60 5.62 47.01
C GLY A 100 -42.69 4.80 48.30
N GLN A 101 -42.20 3.56 48.35
CA GLN A 101 -42.18 2.79 49.60
C GLN A 101 -41.11 3.29 50.56
N LEU A 102 -41.48 3.47 51.83
CA LEU A 102 -40.54 3.68 52.94
C LEU A 102 -39.95 2.34 53.34
N VAL A 103 -38.62 2.23 53.34
CA VAL A 103 -37.91 1.00 53.67
C VAL A 103 -36.83 1.25 54.70
N GLU A 104 -36.62 0.24 55.55
CA GLU A 104 -35.42 0.10 56.36
C GLU A 104 -34.48 -0.87 55.64
N LEU A 105 -33.22 -0.47 55.49
CA LEU A 105 -32.19 -1.21 54.82
C LEU A 105 -31.03 -1.50 55.76
N VAL A 106 -30.58 -2.75 55.78
CA VAL A 106 -29.38 -3.18 56.47
C VAL A 106 -28.45 -3.84 55.46
N GLY A 107 -27.20 -3.41 55.43
CA GLY A 107 -26.23 -3.87 54.43
C GLY A 107 -24.82 -3.42 54.74
N VAL A 108 -24.02 -3.33 53.68
CA VAL A 108 -22.64 -2.83 53.73
C VAL A 108 -22.39 -1.84 52.59
N SER A 109 -21.45 -0.90 52.79
CA SER A 109 -20.96 -0.05 51.70
C SER A 109 -20.22 -0.88 50.66
N GLU A 110 -20.27 -0.47 49.40
CA GLU A 110 -19.46 -1.03 48.33
C GLU A 110 -18.95 0.11 47.44
N GLN A 111 -17.79 -0.10 46.82
CA GLN A 111 -17.14 0.88 45.97
C GLN A 111 -18.00 1.32 44.78
N GLY A 112 -18.85 0.42 44.27
CA GLY A 112 -19.65 0.66 43.07
C GLY A 112 -18.81 0.77 41.79
N LYS A 113 -19.46 1.16 40.70
CA LYS A 113 -18.86 1.28 39.37
C LYS A 113 -18.66 2.72 38.88
N PHE A 114 -19.15 3.70 39.64
CA PHE A 114 -18.96 5.12 39.40
C PHE A 114 -18.91 5.87 40.72
N ALA A 115 -20.00 5.81 41.49
CA ALA A 115 -20.09 6.27 42.86
C ALA A 115 -20.24 5.08 43.83
N PRO A 116 -19.94 5.26 45.13
CA PRO A 116 -20.24 4.27 46.16
C PRO A 116 -21.70 3.83 46.14
N VAL A 117 -21.93 2.54 46.37
CA VAL A 117 -23.26 1.91 46.41
C VAL A 117 -23.45 1.20 47.74
N VAL A 118 -24.67 0.70 47.98
CA VAL A 118 -24.95 -0.15 49.14
C VAL A 118 -25.32 -1.54 48.68
N LYS A 119 -24.68 -2.55 49.25
CA LYS A 119 -25.07 -3.95 49.09
C LYS A 119 -25.96 -4.36 50.26
N ALA A 120 -27.27 -4.38 50.02
CA ALA A 120 -28.25 -4.73 51.02
C ALA A 120 -28.20 -6.23 51.34
N ARG A 121 -28.21 -6.55 52.64
CA ARG A 121 -28.42 -7.91 53.16
C ARG A 121 -29.89 -8.14 53.52
N SER A 122 -30.58 -7.09 53.94
CA SER A 122 -32.01 -7.11 54.26
C SER A 122 -32.66 -5.78 53.90
N VAL A 123 -33.86 -5.86 53.34
CA VAL A 123 -34.73 -4.70 53.05
C VAL A 123 -36.10 -4.99 53.63
N LYS A 124 -36.56 -4.15 54.55
CA LYS A 124 -37.87 -4.26 55.19
C LYS A 124 -38.75 -3.09 54.77
N VAL A 125 -39.91 -3.39 54.18
CA VAL A 125 -40.90 -2.37 53.81
C VAL A 125 -41.66 -1.94 55.07
N LEU A 126 -41.65 -0.64 55.36
CA LEU A 126 -42.33 -0.03 56.50
C LEU A 126 -43.69 0.57 56.12
N GLY A 127 -43.93 0.81 54.82
CA GLY A 127 -45.18 1.37 54.31
C GLY A 127 -44.94 2.26 53.09
N MET A 128 -45.87 3.18 52.83
CA MET A 128 -45.68 4.26 51.85
C MET A 128 -45.04 5.48 52.52
N GLY A 129 -44.00 6.01 51.89
CA GLY A 129 -43.32 7.24 52.30
C GLY A 129 -43.67 8.42 51.39
N THR A 130 -43.11 9.58 51.70
CA THR A 130 -43.21 10.78 50.85
C THR A 130 -42.00 10.85 49.93
N MET A 131 -42.22 11.03 48.62
CA MET A 131 -41.13 11.20 47.67
C MET A 131 -40.29 12.44 48.02
N PRO A 132 -38.95 12.39 47.84
CA PRO A 132 -38.09 13.54 48.09
C PRO A 132 -38.48 14.76 47.24
N THR A 133 -38.17 15.96 47.72
CA THR A 133 -38.36 17.18 46.94
C THR A 133 -37.38 17.21 45.76
N ALA A 134 -37.92 17.13 44.54
CA ALA A 134 -37.11 17.13 43.33
C ALA A 134 -36.60 18.55 43.00
N LYS A 135 -35.27 18.75 43.02
CA LYS A 135 -34.64 19.98 42.54
C LYS A 135 -34.70 20.03 41.00
N LEU A 136 -35.05 21.18 40.43
CA LEU A 136 -34.93 21.41 38.99
C LEU A 136 -33.44 21.45 38.62
N ALA A 137 -33.00 20.50 37.80
CA ALA A 137 -31.63 20.37 37.36
C ALA A 137 -31.50 20.77 35.89
N GLY A 138 -30.55 21.66 35.59
CA GLY A 138 -30.13 21.95 34.23
C GLY A 138 -29.06 20.96 33.75
N LEU A 139 -28.75 20.99 32.45
CA LEU A 139 -27.79 20.06 31.83
C LEU A 139 -26.41 20.09 32.49
N GLY A 140 -25.88 21.28 32.79
CA GLY A 140 -24.56 21.43 33.42
C GLY A 140 -24.47 20.76 34.80
N GLU A 141 -25.54 20.80 35.61
CA GLU A 141 -25.58 20.12 36.91
C GLU A 141 -25.64 18.59 36.76
N LEU A 142 -26.32 18.10 35.72
CA LEU A 142 -26.44 16.67 35.44
C LEU A 142 -25.12 16.10 34.90
N ALA A 143 -24.45 16.81 33.98
CA ALA A 143 -23.25 16.36 33.30
C ALA A 143 -22.05 16.14 34.24
N GLY A 144 -22.02 16.81 35.39
CA GLY A 144 -20.95 16.66 36.39
C GLY A 144 -21.03 15.38 37.23
N GLY A 145 -22.07 14.55 37.08
CA GLY A 145 -22.24 13.29 37.82
C GLY A 145 -22.57 13.45 39.31
N ALA A 146 -22.54 14.66 39.86
CA ALA A 146 -22.84 14.95 41.27
C ALA A 146 -24.26 14.52 41.68
N LEU A 147 -25.19 14.56 40.72
CA LEU A 147 -26.59 14.17 40.89
C LEU A 147 -26.84 12.67 40.70
N ASP A 148 -25.79 11.83 40.59
CA ASP A 148 -25.98 10.38 40.50
C ASP A 148 -26.82 9.84 41.67
N SER A 149 -27.78 9.00 41.33
CA SER A 149 -28.76 8.37 42.21
C SER A 149 -29.73 9.35 42.91
N GLN A 150 -29.72 10.65 42.56
CA GLN A 150 -30.60 11.65 43.17
C GLN A 150 -31.95 11.73 42.45
N TRP A 151 -33.03 11.92 43.23
CA TRP A 151 -34.34 12.29 42.70
C TRP A 151 -34.37 13.76 42.27
N VAL A 152 -34.48 14.01 40.97
CA VAL A 152 -34.43 15.35 40.39
C VAL A 152 -35.52 15.57 39.36
N LYS A 153 -35.78 16.84 39.07
CA LYS A 153 -36.75 17.29 38.08
C LYS A 153 -36.01 17.86 36.88
N ILE A 154 -36.42 17.50 35.68
CA ILE A 154 -35.89 18.08 34.44
C ILE A 154 -37.05 18.57 33.57
N GLN A 155 -36.73 19.50 32.67
CA GLN A 155 -37.66 20.04 31.68
C GLN A 155 -36.99 19.97 30.31
N GLY A 156 -37.77 19.59 29.29
CA GLY A 156 -37.25 19.44 27.95
C GLY A 156 -38.34 19.16 26.94
N VAL A 157 -37.98 19.22 25.66
CA VAL A 157 -38.87 18.87 24.54
C VAL A 157 -38.68 17.41 24.21
N VAL A 158 -39.77 16.66 24.10
CA VAL A 158 -39.71 15.25 23.70
C VAL A 158 -39.42 15.17 22.21
N HIS A 159 -38.23 14.71 21.86
CA HIS A 159 -37.89 14.42 20.48
C HIS A 159 -38.51 13.11 20.02
N ARG A 160 -38.44 12.10 20.89
CA ARG A 160 -38.88 10.75 20.57
C ARG A 160 -39.50 10.06 21.77
N ALA A 161 -40.49 9.22 21.50
CA ALA A 161 -41.07 8.29 22.45
C ALA A 161 -41.25 6.93 21.76
N GLU A 162 -40.66 5.86 22.31
CA GLU A 162 -40.79 4.52 21.75
C GLU A 162 -40.71 3.43 22.81
N VAL A 163 -41.37 2.30 22.57
CA VAL A 163 -41.30 1.14 23.46
C VAL A 163 -40.12 0.27 23.06
N LYS A 164 -39.20 0.05 23.99
CA LYS A 164 -38.04 -0.84 23.82
C LYS A 164 -38.16 -2.05 24.74
N LYS A 165 -37.73 -3.21 24.25
CA LYS A 165 -37.44 -4.35 25.12
C LYS A 165 -36.08 -4.18 25.76
N VAL A 166 -36.06 -3.97 27.06
CA VAL A 166 -34.85 -3.89 27.87
C VAL A 166 -34.87 -5.06 28.84
N TRP A 167 -33.91 -5.98 28.71
CA TRP A 167 -33.82 -7.20 29.52
C TRP A 167 -35.12 -8.02 29.55
N GLY A 168 -35.79 -8.12 28.40
CA GLY A 168 -37.03 -8.90 28.25
C GLY A 168 -38.31 -8.20 28.73
N ARG A 169 -38.23 -6.95 29.20
CA ARG A 169 -39.39 -6.15 29.62
C ARG A 169 -39.57 -4.94 28.72
N ASP A 170 -40.83 -4.56 28.51
CA ASP A 170 -41.16 -3.33 27.79
C ASP A 170 -40.87 -2.12 28.68
N VAL A 171 -40.16 -1.14 28.13
CA VAL A 171 -39.83 0.14 28.75
C VAL A 171 -40.11 1.22 27.72
N LEU A 172 -40.84 2.27 28.12
CA LEU A 172 -40.99 3.45 27.30
C LEU A 172 -39.69 4.27 27.40
N ALA A 173 -38.98 4.37 26.28
CA ALA A 173 -37.78 5.17 26.14
C ALA A 173 -38.13 6.53 25.54
N LEU A 174 -37.70 7.61 26.19
CA LEU A 174 -37.80 8.96 25.65
C LEU A 174 -36.42 9.52 25.31
N GLU A 175 -36.37 10.28 24.22
CA GLU A 175 -35.27 11.16 23.89
C GLU A 175 -35.74 12.60 24.10
N LEU A 176 -35.01 13.37 24.90
CA LEU A 176 -35.39 14.72 25.30
C LEU A 176 -34.32 15.74 24.90
N ASP A 177 -34.72 16.88 24.38
CA ASP A 177 -33.84 18.05 24.30
C ASP A 177 -33.93 18.86 25.59
N ILE A 178 -32.79 19.02 26.25
CA ILE A 178 -32.63 19.78 27.49
C ILE A 178 -31.62 20.89 27.23
N GLY A 179 -32.12 22.05 26.84
CA GLY A 179 -31.29 23.24 26.62
C GLY A 179 -30.31 23.10 25.45
N GLY A 180 -30.73 22.45 24.35
CA GLY A 180 -29.94 22.28 23.13
C GLY A 180 -29.13 20.98 23.08
N SER A 181 -29.25 20.11 24.09
CA SER A 181 -28.57 18.82 24.14
C SER A 181 -29.55 17.67 24.31
N THR A 182 -29.36 16.63 23.50
CA THR A 182 -30.24 15.46 23.46
C THR A 182 -29.86 14.44 24.53
N LEU A 183 -30.77 14.20 25.48
CA LEU A 183 -30.75 13.12 26.46
C LEU A 183 -31.55 11.92 25.93
N ALA A 184 -30.86 10.94 25.32
CA ALA A 184 -31.51 9.83 24.63
C ALA A 184 -31.88 8.60 25.50
N ASN A 185 -31.76 8.69 26.83
CA ASN A 185 -31.78 7.52 27.71
C ASN A 185 -32.68 7.73 28.94
N VAL A 186 -33.85 8.32 28.72
CA VAL A 186 -34.92 8.40 29.74
C VAL A 186 -35.78 7.15 29.64
N ARG A 187 -35.98 6.46 30.76
CA ARG A 187 -36.67 5.16 30.81
C ARG A 187 -37.84 5.23 31.79
N ILE A 188 -39.04 5.02 31.27
CA ILE A 188 -40.26 4.92 32.06
C ILE A 188 -40.62 3.44 32.16
N ARG A 189 -40.70 2.94 33.38
CA ARG A 189 -40.98 1.53 33.63
C ARG A 189 -42.47 1.23 33.61
N ASP A 190 -43.25 1.99 34.38
CA ASP A 190 -44.68 1.73 34.55
C ASP A 190 -45.46 2.73 33.67
N PHE A 191 -45.93 2.28 32.51
CA PHE A 191 -46.66 3.11 31.54
C PHE A 191 -47.90 2.37 31.00
N ALA A 192 -48.96 3.12 30.72
CA ALA A 192 -50.10 2.61 29.98
C ALA A 192 -49.72 2.40 28.50
N LYS A 193 -50.35 1.44 27.83
CA LYS A 193 -50.06 1.16 26.40
C LYS A 193 -50.41 2.33 25.47
N ASP A 194 -51.30 3.23 25.90
CA ASP A 194 -51.82 4.35 25.13
C ASP A 194 -51.52 5.70 25.80
N GLY A 195 -51.52 6.78 25.00
CA GLY A 195 -51.36 8.17 25.44
C GLY A 195 -49.94 8.73 25.31
N TRP A 196 -48.90 7.89 25.43
CA TRP A 196 -47.51 8.32 25.27
C TRP A 196 -47.16 8.67 23.81
N GLN A 197 -47.94 8.17 22.85
CA GLN A 197 -47.76 8.45 21.42
C GLN A 197 -47.94 9.94 21.07
N HIS A 198 -48.60 10.72 21.94
CA HIS A 198 -48.78 12.16 21.78
C HIS A 198 -47.67 13.01 22.42
N LEU A 199 -46.72 12.37 23.12
CA LEU A 199 -45.61 13.08 23.76
C LEU A 199 -44.62 13.75 22.79
N PRO A 200 -44.28 13.19 21.61
CA PRO A 200 -43.36 13.84 20.68
C PRO A 200 -43.75 15.30 20.39
N ALA A 201 -42.73 16.17 20.31
CA ALA A 201 -42.84 17.63 20.20
C ALA A 201 -43.56 18.34 21.36
N SER A 202 -43.92 17.64 22.43
CA SER A 202 -44.41 18.25 23.67
C SER A 202 -43.26 18.75 24.53
N THR A 203 -43.45 19.91 25.16
CA THR A 203 -42.59 20.32 26.28
C THR A 203 -43.11 19.67 27.55
N ILE A 204 -42.26 18.87 28.19
CA ILE A 204 -42.60 18.14 29.41
C ILE A 204 -41.73 18.56 30.57
N SER A 205 -42.25 18.37 31.77
CA SER A 205 -41.46 18.29 32.99
C SER A 205 -41.60 16.90 33.55
N LEU A 206 -40.47 16.25 33.87
CA LEU A 206 -40.49 14.93 34.48
C LEU A 206 -39.69 14.91 35.77
N ARG A 207 -40.06 14.00 36.67
CA ARG A 207 -39.30 13.66 37.88
C ARG A 207 -38.80 12.23 37.78
N GLY A 208 -37.57 12.02 38.21
CA GLY A 208 -36.94 10.72 38.11
C GLY A 208 -35.59 10.70 38.81
N VAL A 209 -34.97 9.52 38.81
CA VAL A 209 -33.61 9.36 39.32
C VAL A 209 -32.62 9.61 38.20
N CYS A 210 -31.68 10.52 38.46
CA CYS A 210 -30.52 10.72 37.60
C CYS A 210 -29.52 9.59 37.85
N GLY A 211 -29.28 8.75 36.84
CA GLY A 211 -28.27 7.71 36.87
C GLY A 211 -27.15 8.00 35.86
N THR A 212 -26.01 7.35 36.09
CA THR A 212 -24.83 7.49 35.23
C THR A 212 -24.54 6.20 34.47
N VAL A 213 -23.98 6.36 33.27
CA VAL A 213 -23.39 5.29 32.45
C VAL A 213 -21.89 5.49 32.49
N PHE A 214 -21.15 4.40 32.67
CA PHE A 214 -19.71 4.44 32.95
C PHE A 214 -18.97 3.32 32.20
N ASN A 215 -17.66 3.49 32.00
CA ASN A 215 -16.79 2.45 31.41
C ASN A 215 -16.15 1.57 32.50
N ASP A 216 -15.34 0.59 32.10
CA ASP A 216 -14.63 -0.30 33.03
C ASP A 216 -13.58 0.43 33.88
N LYS A 217 -13.17 1.62 33.47
CA LYS A 217 -12.32 2.55 34.24
C LYS A 217 -13.13 3.42 35.21
N ARG A 218 -14.44 3.20 35.33
CA ARG A 218 -15.38 3.93 36.21
C ARG A 218 -15.51 5.41 35.88
N GLN A 219 -15.31 5.76 34.62
CA GLN A 219 -15.43 7.13 34.14
C GLN A 219 -16.84 7.37 33.63
N PHE A 220 -17.39 8.54 33.91
CA PHE A 220 -18.67 9.01 33.37
C PHE A 220 -18.61 9.04 31.83
N ILE A 221 -19.58 8.39 31.17
CA ILE A 221 -19.74 8.41 29.71
C ILE A 221 -21.04 9.14 29.32
N ALA A 222 -22.14 8.84 30.03
CA ALA A 222 -23.45 9.37 29.67
C ALA A 222 -24.42 9.36 30.86
N LEU A 223 -25.55 10.02 30.67
CA LEU A 223 -26.66 10.01 31.62
C LEU A 223 -27.68 8.93 31.26
N ARG A 224 -28.38 8.45 32.29
CA ARG A 224 -29.58 7.63 32.16
C ARG A 224 -30.59 8.11 33.18
N PHE A 225 -31.82 8.34 32.76
CA PHE A 225 -32.87 8.78 33.65
C PHE A 225 -33.85 7.65 33.92
N PHE A 226 -34.14 7.39 35.19
CA PHE A 226 -35.10 6.36 35.60
C PHE A 226 -36.35 7.03 36.14
N VAL A 227 -37.43 6.89 35.40
CA VAL A 227 -38.74 7.43 35.75
C VAL A 227 -39.62 6.24 36.17
N PRO A 228 -40.12 6.22 37.42
CA PRO A 228 -40.81 5.04 37.93
C PRO A 228 -42.11 4.77 37.18
N ALA A 229 -42.87 5.83 36.86
CA ALA A 229 -44.16 5.73 36.20
C ALA A 229 -44.46 6.95 35.30
N LEU A 230 -45.39 6.79 34.36
CA LEU A 230 -45.74 7.84 33.38
C LEU A 230 -46.38 9.09 34.04
N ASP A 231 -47.00 8.95 35.20
CA ASP A 231 -47.59 10.05 35.99
C ASP A 231 -46.56 11.03 36.56
N GLU A 232 -45.28 10.64 36.61
CA GLU A 232 -44.17 11.54 36.92
C GLU A 232 -43.84 12.51 35.78
N ILE A 233 -44.49 12.36 34.63
CA ILE A 233 -44.40 13.26 33.49
C ILE A 233 -45.60 14.21 33.50
N LYS A 234 -45.31 15.51 33.52
CA LYS A 234 -46.29 16.58 33.32
C LYS A 234 -46.04 17.26 31.99
N VAL A 235 -47.01 17.20 31.09
CA VAL A 235 -47.00 18.01 29.87
C VAL A 235 -47.22 19.47 30.26
N LEU A 236 -46.25 20.33 29.91
CA LEU A 236 -46.34 21.77 30.11
C LEU A 236 -46.99 22.43 28.89
N THR A 237 -46.50 22.05 27.71
CA THR A 237 -47.04 22.50 26.41
C THR A 237 -47.20 21.26 25.53
N PRO A 238 -48.43 20.92 25.10
CA PRO A 238 -48.64 19.77 24.23
C PRO A 238 -48.04 20.00 22.84
N GLY A 239 -47.50 18.93 22.25
CA GLY A 239 -47.11 18.90 20.85
C GLY A 239 -48.33 18.95 19.92
N PRO A 240 -48.14 19.29 18.64
CA PRO A 240 -49.23 19.26 17.67
C PRO A 240 -49.68 17.81 17.38
N MET A 241 -50.96 17.64 17.04
CA MET A 241 -51.54 16.34 16.66
C MET A 241 -50.94 15.79 15.36
N ASP A 242 -50.64 16.67 14.39
CA ASP A 242 -49.89 16.34 13.18
C ASP A 242 -48.58 17.14 13.17
N LEU A 243 -47.45 16.42 13.16
CA LEU A 243 -46.11 17.03 13.09
C LEU A 243 -45.90 17.78 11.77
N PHE A 244 -46.60 17.39 10.71
CA PHE A 244 -46.49 17.98 9.37
C PHE A 244 -47.39 19.20 9.16
N ASP A 245 -48.30 19.52 10.09
CA ASP A 245 -49.13 20.73 10.02
C ASP A 245 -48.34 21.98 10.44
N ARG A 246 -47.32 22.29 9.64
CA ARG A 246 -46.37 23.39 9.83
C ARG A 246 -46.06 24.06 8.50
N PRO A 247 -45.70 25.35 8.51
CA PRO A 247 -45.25 26.02 7.30
C PRO A 247 -43.96 25.39 6.79
N LEU A 248 -43.85 25.28 5.47
CA LEU A 248 -42.65 24.81 4.81
C LEU A 248 -41.50 25.81 5.05
N THR A 249 -40.36 25.30 5.48
CA THR A 249 -39.11 26.06 5.64
C THR A 249 -38.19 25.74 4.48
N GLU A 250 -37.65 26.77 3.83
CA GLU A 250 -36.61 26.64 2.81
C GLU A 250 -35.31 26.12 3.42
N LEU A 251 -34.53 25.34 2.67
CA LEU A 251 -33.30 24.72 3.18
C LEU A 251 -32.27 25.77 3.65
N SER A 252 -32.10 26.87 2.91
CA SER A 252 -31.25 28.02 3.31
C SER A 252 -31.71 28.77 4.54
N LYS A 253 -32.93 28.54 5.05
CA LYS A 253 -33.43 29.18 6.27
C LYS A 253 -33.24 28.32 7.53
N ILE A 254 -32.71 27.10 7.39
CA ILE A 254 -32.39 26.24 8.54
C ILE A 254 -31.25 26.90 9.34
N GLY A 255 -31.42 27.03 10.65
CA GLY A 255 -30.46 27.70 11.53
C GLY A 255 -30.36 29.22 11.34
N SER A 256 -31.21 29.84 10.51
CA SER A 256 -31.22 31.29 10.34
C SER A 256 -31.79 31.99 11.58
N PHE A 257 -31.20 33.14 11.93
CA PHE A 257 -31.65 33.93 13.08
C PHE A 257 -33.14 34.28 13.00
N ARG A 258 -33.85 34.02 14.12
CA ARG A 258 -35.26 34.37 14.29
C ARG A 258 -35.44 35.24 15.55
N PRO A 259 -36.04 36.44 15.44
CA PRO A 259 -36.35 37.28 16.59
C PRO A 259 -37.25 36.51 17.58
N GLY A 260 -36.87 36.44 18.86
CA GLY A 260 -37.62 35.74 19.90
C GLY A 260 -36.96 34.46 20.43
N GLY A 261 -35.88 33.99 19.81
CA GLY A 261 -35.00 32.93 20.33
C GLY A 261 -35.53 31.50 20.24
N GLY A 262 -34.63 30.57 19.87
CA GLY A 262 -34.73 29.13 20.07
C GLY A 262 -34.70 28.28 18.81
N ASP A 263 -33.52 27.76 18.44
CA ASP A 263 -33.29 26.70 17.44
C ASP A 263 -33.88 25.32 17.86
N SER A 264 -34.76 25.29 18.85
CA SER A 264 -35.42 24.08 19.36
C SER A 264 -36.77 23.80 18.72
N ASN A 265 -37.18 24.59 17.72
CA ASN A 265 -38.47 24.40 17.08
C ASN A 265 -38.38 23.41 15.93
N LEU A 266 -39.26 22.41 15.99
CA LEU A 266 -39.50 21.46 14.93
C LEU A 266 -39.86 22.20 13.63
N ILE A 267 -39.10 21.95 12.55
CA ILE A 267 -39.34 22.56 11.24
C ILE A 267 -39.78 21.50 10.22
N ARG A 268 -40.49 21.95 9.19
CA ARG A 268 -40.92 21.13 8.05
C ARG A 268 -40.16 21.56 6.81
N ILE A 269 -39.52 20.63 6.13
CA ILE A 269 -38.80 20.86 4.87
C ILE A 269 -39.27 19.87 3.80
N ARG A 270 -38.87 20.12 2.56
CA ARG A 270 -39.08 19.22 1.42
C ARG A 270 -37.80 19.12 0.62
N GLY A 271 -37.50 17.92 0.14
CA GLY A 271 -36.37 17.69 -0.73
C GLY A 271 -36.43 16.31 -1.39
N THR A 272 -35.49 16.08 -2.28
CA THR A 272 -35.32 14.80 -2.97
C THR A 272 -34.15 14.06 -2.37
N VAL A 273 -34.30 12.76 -2.11
CA VAL A 273 -33.24 11.91 -1.56
C VAL A 273 -32.10 11.79 -2.56
N THR A 274 -30.91 12.26 -2.19
CA THR A 274 -29.71 12.21 -3.04
C THR A 274 -28.73 11.12 -2.63
N TYR A 275 -28.67 10.77 -1.34
CA TYR A 275 -27.80 9.72 -0.82
C TYR A 275 -28.29 9.14 0.52
N LEU A 276 -28.11 7.83 0.69
CA LEU A 276 -28.41 7.07 1.91
C LEU A 276 -27.11 6.47 2.44
N GLN A 277 -26.57 7.02 3.53
CA GLN A 277 -25.24 6.64 4.05
C GLN A 277 -25.28 5.43 5.01
N GLY A 278 -26.47 5.01 5.45
CA GLY A 278 -26.65 4.06 6.55
C GLY A 278 -26.75 4.75 7.91
N ASP A 279 -26.99 3.99 8.98
CA ASP A 279 -27.22 4.49 10.35
C ASP A 279 -28.25 5.63 10.45
N GLY A 280 -29.25 5.62 9.56
CA GLY A 280 -30.28 6.64 9.57
C GLY A 280 -29.91 7.99 8.95
N LYS A 281 -28.73 8.11 8.32
CA LYS A 281 -28.30 9.34 7.64
C LYS A 281 -28.80 9.38 6.20
N VAL A 282 -29.59 10.41 5.91
CA VAL A 282 -30.23 10.65 4.61
C VAL A 282 -29.88 12.06 4.16
N TYR A 283 -29.30 12.20 2.98
CA TYR A 283 -29.06 13.51 2.36
C TYR A 283 -30.21 13.85 1.44
N LEU A 284 -30.75 15.06 1.60
CA LEU A 284 -31.82 15.61 0.78
C LEU A 284 -31.33 16.85 0.05
N GLN A 285 -31.89 17.11 -1.11
CA GLN A 285 -31.59 18.32 -1.87
C GLN A 285 -32.85 18.94 -2.46
N SER A 286 -32.90 20.27 -2.45
CA SER A 286 -33.88 21.09 -3.17
C SER A 286 -33.15 22.18 -3.94
N GLY A 287 -33.20 22.13 -5.27
CA GLY A 287 -32.37 23.00 -6.12
C GLY A 287 -30.88 22.72 -5.94
N SER A 288 -30.10 23.74 -5.57
CA SER A 288 -28.66 23.61 -5.27
C SER A 288 -28.34 23.37 -3.79
N GLU A 289 -29.35 23.42 -2.92
CA GLU A 289 -29.20 23.36 -1.46
C GLU A 289 -29.42 21.94 -0.94
N GLY A 290 -28.45 21.43 -0.20
CA GLY A 290 -28.48 20.12 0.43
C GLY A 290 -28.65 20.23 1.94
N VAL A 291 -29.18 19.17 2.54
CA VAL A 291 -29.27 19.05 4.01
C VAL A 291 -29.08 17.60 4.42
N LEU A 292 -28.36 17.39 5.52
CA LEU A 292 -28.29 16.11 6.20
C LEU A 292 -29.52 15.94 7.11
N VAL A 293 -30.17 14.80 7.00
CA VAL A 293 -31.27 14.38 7.86
C VAL A 293 -30.87 13.10 8.58
N GLN A 294 -30.96 13.12 9.89
CA GLN A 294 -30.77 11.95 10.74
C GLN A 294 -32.12 11.45 11.24
N THR A 295 -32.46 10.23 10.83
CA THR A 295 -33.70 9.56 11.16
C THR A 295 -33.43 8.18 11.73
N ASN A 296 -34.27 7.73 12.63
CA ASN A 296 -34.22 6.36 13.14
C ASN A 296 -35.35 5.50 12.56
N HIS A 297 -36.12 6.04 11.63
CA HIS A 297 -37.08 5.29 10.84
C HIS A 297 -36.39 4.72 9.61
N GLU A 298 -36.32 3.40 9.53
CA GLU A 298 -36.05 2.67 8.28
C GLU A 298 -37.28 2.78 7.37
N ALA A 299 -37.57 4.00 6.91
CA ALA A 299 -38.39 4.14 5.71
C ALA A 299 -37.59 3.54 4.55
N ALA A 300 -38.22 2.68 3.75
CA ALA A 300 -37.62 2.09 2.54
C ALA A 300 -37.49 3.18 1.45
N LEU A 301 -36.65 4.18 1.72
CA LEU A 301 -36.40 5.30 0.84
C LEU A 301 -35.46 4.88 -0.28
N THR A 302 -35.67 5.48 -1.44
CA THR A 302 -34.80 5.29 -2.60
C THR A 302 -34.26 6.62 -3.11
N GLU A 303 -33.09 6.60 -3.73
CA GLU A 303 -32.54 7.80 -4.39
C GLU A 303 -33.51 8.32 -5.46
N GLY A 304 -33.64 9.64 -5.54
CA GLY A 304 -34.58 10.34 -6.43
C GLY A 304 -36.02 10.43 -5.91
N GLU A 305 -36.31 9.86 -4.74
CA GLU A 305 -37.63 9.96 -4.11
C GLU A 305 -37.82 11.32 -3.44
N GLY A 306 -38.96 11.98 -3.70
CA GLY A 306 -39.34 13.21 -3.03
C GLY A 306 -39.89 12.91 -1.64
N VAL A 307 -39.38 13.59 -0.62
CA VAL A 307 -39.80 13.40 0.76
C VAL A 307 -40.12 14.73 1.42
N GLU A 308 -41.08 14.68 2.32
CA GLU A 308 -41.32 15.73 3.29
C GLU A 308 -40.76 15.30 4.63
N VAL A 309 -40.04 16.20 5.29
CA VAL A 309 -39.33 15.91 6.52
C VAL A 309 -39.71 16.90 7.59
N VAL A 310 -39.94 16.39 8.78
CA VAL A 310 -40.12 17.18 9.98
C VAL A 310 -39.06 16.78 10.98
N GLY A 311 -38.29 17.73 11.48
CA GLY A 311 -37.17 17.46 12.40
C GLY A 311 -36.70 18.70 13.15
N TYR A 312 -35.76 18.50 14.07
CA TYR A 312 -35.19 19.58 14.87
C TYR A 312 -33.86 20.02 14.27
N PRO A 313 -33.66 21.32 14.00
CA PRO A 313 -32.37 21.80 13.55
C PRO A 313 -31.32 21.66 14.64
N ARG A 314 -30.11 21.28 14.22
CA ARG A 314 -28.93 21.11 15.05
C ARG A 314 -27.72 21.66 14.32
N ASP A 315 -26.77 22.18 15.10
CA ASP A 315 -25.47 22.58 14.58
C ASP A 315 -24.72 21.32 14.12
N GLY A 316 -24.38 21.27 12.83
CA GLY A 316 -23.50 20.24 12.29
C GLY A 316 -22.04 20.69 12.31
N ASP A 317 -21.16 19.88 11.71
CA ASP A 317 -19.74 20.24 11.58
C ASP A 317 -19.55 21.57 10.84
N TYR A 318 -20.37 21.83 9.81
CA TYR A 318 -20.36 23.09 9.06
C TYR A 318 -21.78 23.61 8.83
N SER A 319 -22.61 22.87 8.07
CA SER A 319 -24.03 23.23 7.89
C SER A 319 -24.89 22.61 8.98
N PRO A 320 -26.02 23.26 9.33
CA PRO A 320 -27.03 22.64 10.19
C PRO A 320 -27.59 21.34 9.58
N TYR A 321 -28.00 20.41 10.44
CA TYR A 321 -28.67 19.18 10.05
C TYR A 321 -29.99 19.02 10.82
N LEU A 322 -30.82 18.07 10.39
CA LEU A 322 -32.05 17.72 11.11
C LEU A 322 -31.88 16.44 11.93
N GLU A 323 -32.12 16.54 13.23
CA GLU A 323 -32.13 15.40 14.16
C GLU A 323 -33.58 14.96 14.46
N ALA A 324 -33.71 13.69 14.87
CA ALA A 324 -34.99 13.06 15.26
C ALA A 324 -36.06 13.25 14.19
N ALA A 325 -35.64 13.16 12.92
CA ALA A 325 -36.47 13.50 11.80
C ALA A 325 -37.47 12.39 11.47
N VAL A 326 -38.71 12.79 11.20
CA VAL A 326 -39.78 11.94 10.67
C VAL A 326 -39.93 12.25 9.18
N LEU A 327 -39.85 11.24 8.34
CA LEU A 327 -39.94 11.36 6.89
C LEU A 327 -41.28 10.80 6.40
N ARG A 328 -41.89 11.52 5.47
CA ARG A 328 -43.09 11.11 4.76
C ARG A 328 -42.81 11.12 3.25
N PRO A 329 -42.87 9.95 2.58
CA PRO A 329 -42.79 9.87 1.13
C PRO A 329 -43.85 10.75 0.46
N MET A 330 -43.50 11.38 -0.65
CA MET A 330 -44.45 12.11 -1.48
C MET A 330 -44.84 11.25 -2.69
N SER A 331 -46.13 11.20 -3.03
CA SER A 331 -46.65 10.42 -4.17
C SER A 331 -46.21 10.94 -5.56
N ALA A 332 -45.22 11.82 -5.64
CA ALA A 332 -44.74 12.38 -6.89
C ALA A 332 -43.82 11.39 -7.62
N ALA A 333 -43.73 11.52 -8.95
CA ALA A 333 -42.74 10.80 -9.74
C ALA A 333 -41.32 11.10 -9.23
N ARG A 334 -40.43 10.11 -9.30
CA ARG A 334 -39.02 10.28 -8.94
C ARG A 334 -38.44 11.49 -9.65
N GLN A 335 -37.80 12.38 -8.89
CA GLN A 335 -37.15 13.56 -9.42
C GLN A 335 -35.67 13.28 -9.63
N VAL A 336 -35.19 13.54 -10.83
CA VAL A 336 -33.75 13.51 -11.11
C VAL A 336 -33.15 14.84 -10.65
N VAL A 337 -32.37 14.81 -9.59
CA VAL A 337 -31.55 15.95 -9.17
C VAL A 337 -30.38 16.04 -10.15
N ASN A 338 -30.26 17.14 -10.89
CA ASN A 338 -29.14 17.37 -11.79
C ASN A 338 -28.01 18.08 -11.04
N PRO A 339 -26.90 17.41 -10.68
CA PRO A 339 -25.85 18.00 -9.88
C PRO A 339 -25.07 19.06 -10.69
N PRO A 340 -24.82 20.25 -10.10
CA PRO A 340 -24.00 21.27 -10.73
C PRO A 340 -22.57 20.77 -10.90
N SER A 341 -21.93 21.14 -12.02
CA SER A 341 -20.49 20.94 -12.23
C SER A 341 -19.75 22.13 -11.63
N VAL A 342 -18.87 21.86 -10.68
CA VAL A 342 -18.19 22.85 -9.82
C VAL A 342 -16.68 22.60 -9.88
N ARG A 343 -15.88 23.67 -9.96
CA ARG A 343 -14.42 23.57 -9.88
C ARG A 343 -14.00 23.33 -8.43
N ALA A 344 -12.90 22.60 -8.20
CA ALA A 344 -12.47 22.33 -6.83
C ALA A 344 -12.14 23.62 -6.05
N SER A 345 -11.68 24.68 -6.73
CA SER A 345 -11.42 26.00 -6.14
C SER A 345 -12.66 26.70 -5.58
N ASP A 346 -13.85 26.35 -6.06
CA ASP A 346 -15.09 27.07 -5.74
C ASP A 346 -15.83 26.44 -4.55
N PHE A 347 -15.27 25.38 -3.96
CA PHE A 347 -15.81 24.72 -2.77
C PHE A 347 -15.49 25.45 -1.47
N ILE A 348 -14.40 26.21 -1.43
CA ILE A 348 -14.06 27.08 -0.31
C ILE A 348 -13.74 28.44 -0.90
N VAL A 349 -14.65 29.38 -0.69
CA VAL A 349 -14.58 30.72 -1.24
C VAL A 349 -14.56 31.74 -0.11
N ASP A 350 -13.86 32.84 -0.29
CA ASP A 350 -13.96 33.99 0.61
C ASP A 350 -15.23 34.78 0.25
N ARG A 351 -16.08 35.03 1.24
CA ARG A 351 -17.24 35.93 1.13
C ARG A 351 -17.16 36.95 2.26
N ASP A 352 -16.97 38.21 1.88
CA ASP A 352 -16.88 39.34 2.81
C ASP A 352 -15.80 39.17 3.91
N GLY A 353 -14.69 38.49 3.58
CA GLY A 353 -13.59 38.21 4.53
C GLY A 353 -13.79 36.96 5.37
N PHE A 354 -14.82 36.15 5.08
CA PHE A 354 -15.10 34.89 5.78
C PHE A 354 -15.03 33.70 4.81
N PRO A 355 -14.28 32.65 5.14
CA PRO A 355 -14.24 31.44 4.33
C PRO A 355 -15.58 30.70 4.39
N SER A 356 -16.10 30.28 3.24
CA SER A 356 -17.43 29.69 3.08
C SER A 356 -17.41 28.48 2.15
N SER A 357 -18.18 27.45 2.48
CA SER A 357 -18.45 26.29 1.62
C SER A 357 -19.91 26.24 1.16
N PRO A 358 -20.22 26.69 -0.08
CA PRO A 358 -21.62 26.86 -0.53
C PRO A 358 -22.30 25.55 -0.96
N TYR A 359 -21.57 24.44 -1.04
CA TYR A 359 -22.06 23.17 -1.56
C TYR A 359 -22.17 22.07 -0.51
N ASP A 360 -21.95 22.39 0.77
CA ASP A 360 -22.00 21.40 1.84
C ASP A 360 -23.35 20.67 1.87
N SER A 361 -23.30 19.35 2.06
CA SER A 361 -24.47 18.44 1.99
C SER A 361 -25.19 18.37 0.64
N SER A 362 -24.73 19.07 -0.41
CA SER A 362 -25.29 19.02 -1.76
C SER A 362 -24.61 17.96 -2.64
N LEU A 363 -25.40 17.34 -3.54
CA LEU A 363 -24.91 16.51 -4.64
C LEU A 363 -24.29 17.41 -5.72
N VAL A 364 -23.02 17.17 -6.02
CA VAL A 364 -22.21 17.97 -6.96
C VAL A 364 -21.38 17.09 -7.88
N ARG A 365 -20.94 17.66 -9.01
CA ARG A 365 -19.93 17.08 -9.89
C ARG A 365 -18.65 17.90 -9.83
N VAL A 366 -17.54 17.24 -9.58
CA VAL A 366 -16.21 17.88 -9.55
C VAL A 366 -15.21 17.00 -10.28
N SER A 367 -14.36 17.63 -11.07
CA SER A 367 -13.31 16.93 -11.81
C SER A 367 -11.94 17.14 -11.17
N GLY A 368 -11.06 16.15 -11.31
CA GLY A 368 -9.69 16.22 -10.81
C GLY A 368 -8.84 15.07 -11.30
N PHE A 369 -7.52 15.26 -11.29
CA PHE A 369 -6.56 14.20 -11.56
C PHE A 369 -6.48 13.25 -10.37
N LEU A 370 -6.69 11.96 -10.62
CA LEU A 370 -6.50 10.93 -9.61
C LEU A 370 -5.01 10.80 -9.29
N ARG A 371 -4.62 11.14 -8.06
CA ARG A 371 -3.22 11.08 -7.60
C ARG A 371 -2.91 9.83 -6.81
N GLN A 372 -3.86 9.36 -6.03
CA GLN A 372 -3.68 8.21 -5.16
C GLN A 372 -5.02 7.55 -4.85
N VAL A 373 -4.99 6.25 -4.59
CA VAL A 373 -6.11 5.46 -4.08
C VAL A 373 -5.64 4.77 -2.81
N ILE A 374 -6.40 4.88 -1.72
CA ILE A 374 -6.17 4.15 -0.48
C ILE A 374 -7.33 3.18 -0.27
N HIS A 375 -6.98 1.90 -0.23
CA HIS A 375 -7.91 0.80 0.02
C HIS A 375 -8.03 0.53 1.52
N GLY A 376 -9.15 0.91 2.13
CA GLY A 376 -9.48 0.65 3.53
C GLY A 376 -10.38 -0.57 3.72
N SER A 377 -10.51 -1.02 4.98
CA SER A 377 -11.40 -2.15 5.34
C SER A 377 -12.87 -1.84 5.05
N ASP A 378 -13.29 -0.61 5.36
CA ASP A 378 -14.68 -0.18 5.28
C ASP A 378 -14.93 0.84 4.16
N ASP A 379 -13.89 1.55 3.73
CA ASP A 379 -13.97 2.54 2.68
C ASP A 379 -12.76 2.60 1.72
N GLU A 380 -13.04 3.06 0.52
CA GLU A 380 -12.07 3.41 -0.51
C GLU A 380 -11.94 4.94 -0.58
N VAL A 381 -10.70 5.43 -0.57
CA VAL A 381 -10.40 6.87 -0.57
C VAL A 381 -9.58 7.23 -1.80
N LEU A 382 -10.16 8.02 -2.69
CA LEU A 382 -9.50 8.55 -3.88
C LEU A 382 -9.03 9.97 -3.60
N PHE A 383 -7.73 10.24 -3.79
CA PHE A 383 -7.15 11.57 -3.70
C PHE A 383 -7.15 12.21 -5.08
N LEU A 384 -7.88 13.30 -5.22
CA LEU A 384 -8.02 14.06 -6.46
C LEU A 384 -7.36 15.42 -6.33
N GLN A 385 -6.81 15.90 -7.44
CA GLN A 385 -6.22 17.24 -7.54
C GLN A 385 -6.77 17.99 -8.76
N ASP A 386 -7.25 19.21 -8.53
CA ASP A 386 -7.64 20.17 -9.57
C ASP A 386 -6.94 21.52 -9.28
N GLY A 387 -6.04 21.92 -10.18
CA GLY A 387 -5.12 23.03 -9.94
C GLY A 387 -4.27 22.83 -8.68
N THR A 388 -4.38 23.78 -7.75
CA THR A 388 -3.72 23.74 -6.43
C THR A 388 -4.57 23.06 -5.36
N THR A 389 -5.83 22.76 -5.64
CA THR A 389 -6.77 22.21 -4.67
C THR A 389 -6.71 20.69 -4.68
N VAL A 390 -6.54 20.11 -3.49
CA VAL A 390 -6.58 18.65 -3.27
C VAL A 390 -7.80 18.33 -2.44
N PHE A 391 -8.53 17.29 -2.85
CA PHE A 391 -9.71 16.81 -2.15
C PHE A 391 -9.81 15.29 -2.23
N THR A 392 -10.66 14.71 -1.38
CA THR A 392 -10.84 13.26 -1.33
C THR A 392 -12.25 12.88 -1.75
N ALA A 393 -12.40 11.86 -2.59
CA ALA A 393 -13.66 11.18 -2.80
C ALA A 393 -13.67 9.86 -2.02
N ARG A 394 -14.73 9.57 -1.27
CA ARG A 394 -14.85 8.37 -0.42
C ARG A 394 -16.06 7.54 -0.84
N MET A 395 -15.91 6.22 -0.87
CA MET A 395 -17.00 5.27 -1.08
C MET A 395 -16.86 4.06 -0.15
N ALA A 396 -17.96 3.37 0.18
CA ALA A 396 -17.87 2.15 0.98
C ALA A 396 -17.20 1.00 0.22
N SER A 397 -16.28 0.26 0.86
CA SER A 397 -15.51 -0.83 0.23
C SER A 397 -16.38 -1.98 -0.27
N SER A 398 -17.56 -2.18 0.32
CA SER A 398 -18.56 -3.16 -0.15
C SER A 398 -19.04 -2.88 -1.59
N VAL A 399 -18.98 -1.62 -2.02
CA VAL A 399 -19.45 -1.14 -3.33
C VAL A 399 -18.31 -1.09 -4.37
N ALA A 400 -17.06 -1.13 -3.93
CA ALA A 400 -15.88 -0.83 -4.76
C ALA A 400 -15.27 -2.03 -5.52
N LYS A 401 -15.92 -3.19 -5.58
CA LYS A 401 -15.35 -4.44 -6.14
C LYS A 401 -15.04 -4.41 -7.67
N ARG A 402 -15.13 -3.27 -8.38
CA ARG A 402 -14.73 -3.14 -9.80
C ARG A 402 -14.08 -1.78 -10.15
N ARG A 403 -12.99 -1.87 -10.94
CA ARG A 403 -12.23 -0.85 -11.71
C ARG A 403 -12.31 0.60 -11.23
N ILE A 404 -11.59 0.91 -10.15
CA ILE A 404 -11.13 2.28 -9.91
C ILE A 404 -10.22 2.68 -11.09
N PRO A 405 -10.35 3.89 -11.65
CA PRO A 405 -9.50 4.37 -12.75
C PRO A 405 -8.01 4.36 -12.41
N GLU A 406 -7.14 4.25 -13.41
CA GLU A 406 -5.70 4.32 -13.23
C GLU A 406 -5.27 5.69 -12.67
N ILE A 407 -4.27 5.66 -11.77
CA ILE A 407 -3.62 6.86 -11.25
C ILE A 407 -3.09 7.70 -12.43
N GLY A 408 -3.37 9.00 -12.41
CA GLY A 408 -3.05 9.94 -13.48
C GLY A 408 -4.21 10.23 -14.44
N SER A 409 -5.29 9.45 -14.39
CA SER A 409 -6.53 9.75 -15.10
C SER A 409 -7.16 11.06 -14.61
N LEU A 410 -7.71 11.87 -15.53
CA LEU A 410 -8.63 12.96 -15.20
C LEU A 410 -10.03 12.36 -15.07
N ILE A 411 -10.62 12.46 -13.89
CA ILE A 411 -11.92 11.87 -13.60
C ILE A 411 -12.88 12.95 -13.09
N GLU A 412 -14.16 12.84 -13.44
CA GLU A 412 -15.27 13.57 -12.82
C GLU A 412 -15.94 12.64 -11.81
N VAL A 413 -16.15 13.13 -10.60
CA VAL A 413 -16.83 12.40 -9.54
C VAL A 413 -18.13 13.12 -9.18
N THR A 414 -19.21 12.34 -9.04
CA THR A 414 -20.55 12.82 -8.64
C THR A 414 -20.85 12.38 -7.21
N GLY A 415 -21.08 13.29 -6.28
CA GLY A 415 -21.35 12.85 -4.91
C GLY A 415 -21.72 13.97 -3.96
N ILE A 416 -22.02 13.60 -2.72
CA ILE A 416 -22.39 14.55 -1.68
C ILE A 416 -21.15 15.23 -1.16
N CYS A 417 -21.10 16.56 -1.22
CA CYS A 417 -20.02 17.30 -0.61
C CYS A 417 -20.16 17.27 0.93
N GLY A 418 -19.07 16.99 1.62
CA GLY A 418 -18.94 17.18 3.05
C GLY A 418 -17.77 18.11 3.35
N THR A 419 -18.05 19.22 4.02
CA THR A 419 -17.04 20.22 4.40
C THR A 419 -16.23 19.71 5.58
N ARG A 420 -14.93 19.97 5.56
CA ARG A 420 -14.03 19.73 6.68
C ARG A 420 -13.69 21.06 7.32
N VAL A 421 -13.98 21.17 8.60
CA VAL A 421 -13.72 22.36 9.39
C VAL A 421 -12.57 22.17 10.37
N ASP A 422 -12.03 23.27 10.89
CA ASP A 422 -11.16 23.27 12.05
C ASP A 422 -11.96 23.40 13.37
N SER A 423 -11.26 23.59 14.50
CA SER A 423 -11.90 23.74 15.81
C SER A 423 -12.77 24.98 15.96
N ALA A 424 -12.60 25.98 15.09
CA ALA A 424 -13.40 27.20 15.06
C ALA A 424 -14.60 27.08 14.09
N HIS A 425 -14.80 25.92 13.47
CA HIS A 425 -15.80 25.66 12.43
C HIS A 425 -15.51 26.38 11.10
N ASP A 426 -14.29 26.88 10.88
CA ASP A 426 -13.89 27.46 9.59
C ASP A 426 -13.62 26.33 8.57
N PRO A 427 -14.14 26.44 7.32
CA PRO A 427 -13.90 25.42 6.30
C PRO A 427 -12.44 25.45 5.83
N ARG A 428 -11.76 24.29 5.91
CA ARG A 428 -10.35 24.10 5.51
C ARG A 428 -10.17 23.13 4.34
N GLY A 429 -11.16 22.30 4.08
CA GLY A 429 -11.17 21.36 2.96
C GLY A 429 -12.56 20.79 2.72
N PHE A 430 -12.68 19.91 1.74
CA PHE A 430 -13.91 19.19 1.49
C PHE A 430 -13.61 17.74 1.08
N ARG A 431 -14.63 16.90 1.21
CA ARG A 431 -14.66 15.54 0.69
C ARG A 431 -15.92 15.33 -0.13
N VAL A 432 -15.89 14.40 -1.06
CA VAL A 432 -17.05 13.98 -1.84
C VAL A 432 -17.41 12.55 -1.45
N LEU A 433 -18.62 12.34 -0.95
CA LEU A 433 -19.14 11.00 -0.63
C LEU A 433 -19.81 10.45 -1.88
N LEU A 434 -19.22 9.40 -2.44
CA LEU A 434 -19.73 8.71 -3.61
C LEU A 434 -20.70 7.61 -3.17
N ARG A 435 -21.75 7.42 -3.97
CA ARG A 435 -22.83 6.47 -3.69
C ARG A 435 -22.50 5.12 -4.30
N SER A 436 -21.87 5.14 -5.47
CA SER A 436 -21.36 3.94 -6.14
C SER A 436 -20.19 4.24 -7.08
N VAL A 437 -19.60 3.19 -7.67
CA VAL A 437 -18.57 3.33 -8.72
C VAL A 437 -19.12 4.03 -9.97
N SER A 438 -20.43 3.95 -10.23
CA SER A 438 -21.08 4.64 -11.36
C SER A 438 -21.05 6.17 -11.24
N ASP A 439 -20.76 6.70 -10.05
CA ASP A 439 -20.57 8.13 -9.85
C ASP A 439 -19.19 8.62 -10.33
N ILE A 440 -18.29 7.72 -10.77
CA ILE A 440 -16.98 8.07 -11.32
C ILE A 440 -17.02 7.97 -12.85
N THR A 441 -16.74 9.08 -13.52
CA THR A 441 -16.60 9.16 -14.98
C THR A 441 -15.17 9.50 -15.36
N VAL A 442 -14.54 8.71 -16.23
CA VAL A 442 -13.20 9.01 -16.74
C VAL A 442 -13.32 10.00 -17.91
N LEU A 443 -12.86 11.23 -17.70
CA LEU A 443 -12.82 12.26 -18.74
C LEU A 443 -11.60 12.11 -19.65
N ARG A 444 -10.45 11.72 -19.07
CA ARG A 444 -9.20 11.44 -19.78
C ARG A 444 -8.46 10.32 -19.07
N GLY A 445 -8.06 9.27 -19.82
CA GLY A 445 -7.23 8.20 -19.26
C GLY A 445 -5.85 8.68 -18.80
N ALA A 446 -5.18 7.86 -17.99
CA ALA A 446 -3.81 8.13 -17.58
C ALA A 446 -2.88 8.25 -18.81
N PRO A 447 -1.95 9.23 -18.83
CA PRO A 447 -0.94 9.28 -19.87
C PRO A 447 -0.12 7.99 -19.88
N TRP A 448 0.14 7.44 -21.07
CA TRP A 448 1.00 6.25 -21.21
C TRP A 448 2.44 6.52 -20.70
N TRP A 449 2.92 7.76 -20.82
CA TRP A 449 4.15 8.22 -20.18
C TRP A 449 3.96 8.35 -18.68
N SER A 450 4.18 7.25 -17.95
CA SER A 450 4.30 7.23 -16.49
C SER A 450 5.77 6.99 -16.10
N ALA A 451 6.13 7.31 -14.85
CA ALA A 451 7.46 6.99 -14.33
C ALA A 451 7.76 5.48 -14.41
N GLU A 452 6.72 4.64 -14.33
CA GLU A 452 6.79 3.19 -14.44
C GLU A 452 7.14 2.73 -15.87
N HIS A 453 6.52 3.30 -16.90
CA HIS A 453 6.90 2.97 -18.28
C HIS A 453 8.26 3.58 -18.66
N ALA A 454 8.60 4.76 -18.12
CA ALA A 454 9.90 5.38 -18.37
C ALA A 454 11.06 4.54 -17.83
N LYS A 455 10.94 3.97 -16.62
CA LYS A 455 11.98 3.06 -16.08
C LYS A 455 12.12 1.79 -16.93
N GLU A 456 11.03 1.24 -17.45
CA GLU A 456 11.06 0.05 -18.31
C GLU A 456 11.80 0.35 -19.62
N ILE A 457 11.49 1.49 -20.26
CA ILE A 457 12.17 1.92 -21.49
C ILE A 457 13.67 2.14 -21.24
N VAL A 458 14.05 2.80 -20.14
CA VAL A 458 15.46 3.01 -19.77
C VAL A 458 16.18 1.67 -19.54
N MET A 459 15.54 0.71 -18.87
CA MET A 459 16.09 -0.63 -18.67
C MET A 459 16.28 -1.39 -19.99
N ILE A 460 15.29 -1.35 -20.89
CA ILE A 460 15.37 -1.97 -22.22
C ILE A 460 16.50 -1.34 -23.03
N MET A 461 16.62 0.00 -23.02
CA MET A 461 17.70 0.72 -23.67
C MET A 461 19.07 0.34 -23.11
N ALA A 462 19.22 0.23 -21.79
CA ALA A 462 20.48 -0.16 -21.15
C ALA A 462 20.90 -1.59 -21.54
N VAL A 463 19.95 -2.53 -21.58
CA VAL A 463 20.20 -3.90 -22.04
C VAL A 463 20.59 -3.92 -23.51
N ALA A 464 19.88 -3.18 -24.37
CA ALA A 464 20.19 -3.09 -25.80
C ALA A 464 21.60 -2.53 -26.04
N LEU A 465 22.00 -1.49 -25.30
CA LEU A 465 23.35 -0.92 -25.37
C LEU A 465 24.42 -1.90 -24.88
N ALA A 466 24.16 -2.66 -23.81
CA ALA A 466 25.07 -3.68 -23.31
C ALA A 466 25.27 -4.82 -24.32
N VAL A 467 24.18 -5.26 -24.97
CA VAL A 467 24.23 -6.28 -26.04
C VAL A 467 24.99 -5.74 -27.26
N MET A 468 24.71 -4.51 -27.69
CA MET A 468 25.42 -3.85 -28.79
C MET A 468 26.93 -3.78 -28.51
N PHE A 469 27.31 -3.36 -27.30
CA PHE A 469 28.70 -3.31 -26.87
C PHE A 469 29.37 -4.70 -26.88
N LEU A 470 28.67 -5.72 -26.37
CA LEU A 470 29.18 -7.10 -26.40
C LEU A 470 29.43 -7.60 -27.83
N VAL A 471 28.49 -7.35 -28.74
CA VAL A 471 28.64 -7.73 -30.16
C VAL A 471 29.85 -7.05 -30.79
N LEU A 472 30.05 -5.75 -30.53
CA LEU A 472 31.22 -5.02 -31.04
C LEU A 472 32.54 -5.60 -30.52
N VAL A 473 32.62 -5.96 -29.24
CA VAL A 473 33.81 -6.60 -28.65
C VAL A 473 34.09 -7.96 -29.28
N LEU A 474 33.06 -8.78 -29.50
CA LEU A 474 33.21 -10.09 -30.15
C LEU A 474 33.71 -9.95 -31.59
N TYR A 475 33.16 -9.01 -32.34
CA TYR A 475 33.56 -8.74 -33.72
C TYR A 475 35.04 -8.30 -33.81
N GLN A 476 35.50 -7.43 -32.92
CA GLN A 476 36.92 -7.01 -32.88
C GLN A 476 37.87 -8.18 -32.54
N ARG A 477 37.47 -9.07 -31.62
CA ARG A 477 38.27 -10.25 -31.27
C ARG A 477 38.40 -11.21 -32.45
N GLU A 478 37.30 -11.45 -33.17
CA GLU A 478 37.32 -12.32 -34.36
C GLU A 478 38.21 -11.75 -35.46
N ALA A 479 38.10 -10.44 -35.73
CA ALA A 479 38.94 -9.77 -36.72
C ALA A 479 40.45 -9.91 -36.40
N THR A 480 40.81 -9.76 -35.12
CA THR A 480 42.21 -9.87 -34.65
C THR A 480 42.74 -11.30 -34.81
N LEU A 481 41.95 -12.32 -34.46
CA LEU A 481 42.35 -13.73 -34.60
C LEU A 481 42.56 -14.14 -36.07
N ARG A 482 41.73 -13.62 -36.97
CA ARG A 482 41.86 -13.91 -38.42
C ARG A 482 43.15 -13.33 -39.03
N GLN A 483 43.67 -12.22 -38.49
CA GLN A 483 44.91 -11.60 -38.98
C GLN A 483 46.20 -12.30 -38.52
N LEU A 484 46.17 -13.06 -37.41
CA LEU A 484 47.39 -13.57 -36.76
C LEU A 484 47.94 -14.90 -37.31
N SER A 485 47.30 -15.56 -38.29
CA SER A 485 47.79 -16.83 -38.86
C SER A 485 48.36 -16.65 -40.27
N LEU A 486 49.58 -16.10 -40.39
CA LEU A 486 50.28 -15.85 -41.66
C LEU A 486 51.40 -16.85 -41.98
N SER A 487 51.61 -17.86 -41.13
CA SER A 487 52.65 -18.90 -41.31
C SER A 487 52.02 -20.27 -41.50
N ASP A 488 52.66 -21.12 -42.29
CA ASP A 488 52.34 -22.54 -42.42
C ASP A 488 52.91 -23.30 -41.19
N PRO A 489 52.07 -23.99 -40.40
CA PRO A 489 52.51 -24.59 -39.15
C PRO A 489 53.48 -25.78 -39.33
N LEU A 490 53.50 -26.41 -40.51
CA LEU A 490 54.35 -27.57 -40.77
C LEU A 490 55.77 -27.17 -41.17
N THR A 491 55.88 -26.20 -42.08
CA THR A 491 57.15 -25.80 -42.70
C THR A 491 57.72 -24.53 -42.09
N GLY A 492 56.90 -23.71 -41.44
CA GLY A 492 57.24 -22.42 -40.84
C GLY A 492 57.49 -21.29 -41.83
N VAL A 493 57.27 -21.50 -43.13
CA VAL A 493 57.27 -20.41 -44.13
C VAL A 493 55.90 -19.74 -44.14
N HIS A 494 55.66 -18.70 -44.94
CA HIS A 494 54.33 -18.11 -45.00
C HIS A 494 53.31 -19.13 -45.54
N ASN A 495 52.08 -19.13 -45.02
CA ASN A 495 51.00 -19.84 -45.71
C ASN A 495 50.55 -19.02 -46.93
N ARG A 496 49.73 -19.59 -47.81
CA ARG A 496 49.21 -18.88 -49.00
C ARG A 496 48.73 -17.46 -48.71
N ARG A 497 47.99 -17.24 -47.61
CA ARG A 497 47.51 -15.89 -47.23
C ARG A 497 48.65 -14.95 -46.84
N GLY A 498 49.59 -15.42 -46.03
CA GLY A 498 50.78 -14.65 -45.65
C GLY A 498 51.66 -14.31 -46.84
N PHE A 499 51.82 -15.25 -47.78
CA PHE A 499 52.55 -15.02 -49.01
C PHE A 499 51.88 -13.97 -49.88
N THR A 500 50.59 -14.15 -50.24
CA THR A 500 49.86 -13.21 -51.10
C THR A 500 49.87 -11.79 -50.52
N LEU A 501 49.62 -11.64 -49.21
CA LEU A 501 49.64 -10.33 -48.54
C LEU A 501 50.99 -9.62 -48.68
N LEU A 502 52.10 -10.32 -48.41
CA LEU A 502 53.44 -9.73 -48.50
C LEU A 502 53.85 -9.51 -49.96
N ALA A 503 53.49 -10.44 -50.85
CA ALA A 503 53.79 -10.38 -52.27
C ALA A 503 53.08 -9.20 -52.93
N GLU A 504 51.83 -8.92 -52.56
CA GLU A 504 51.09 -7.74 -53.05
C GLU A 504 51.79 -6.45 -52.65
N GLN A 505 52.27 -6.35 -51.41
CA GLN A 505 53.02 -5.19 -50.94
C GLN A 505 54.33 -5.01 -51.73
N GLN A 506 55.07 -6.09 -51.99
CA GLN A 506 56.30 -6.01 -52.78
C GLN A 506 56.03 -5.69 -54.25
N TRP A 507 54.98 -6.24 -54.84
CA TRP A 507 54.59 -5.93 -56.20
C TRP A 507 54.27 -4.46 -56.39
N GLN A 508 53.50 -3.86 -55.47
CA GLN A 508 53.23 -2.42 -55.50
C GLN A 508 54.50 -1.56 -55.35
N LEU A 509 55.49 -2.03 -54.57
CA LEU A 509 56.79 -1.35 -54.47
C LEU A 509 57.57 -1.42 -55.78
N VAL A 510 57.56 -2.55 -56.47
CA VAL A 510 58.18 -2.73 -57.78
C VAL A 510 57.55 -1.81 -58.83
N LEU A 511 56.21 -1.77 -58.90
CA LEU A 511 55.48 -0.86 -59.79
C LEU A 511 55.82 0.61 -59.52
N ARG A 512 55.90 1.00 -58.25
CA ARG A 512 56.21 2.38 -57.85
C ARG A 512 57.67 2.76 -58.15
N ARG A 513 58.61 1.85 -57.93
CA ARG A 513 60.06 2.11 -58.09
C ARG A 513 60.57 1.82 -59.50
N LYS A 514 59.74 1.20 -60.35
CA LYS A 514 60.12 0.72 -61.70
C LYS A 514 61.33 -0.22 -61.67
N THR A 515 61.34 -1.10 -60.68
CA THR A 515 62.34 -2.18 -60.57
C THR A 515 61.77 -3.47 -61.16
N SER A 516 62.50 -4.58 -61.00
CA SER A 516 62.07 -5.93 -61.37
C SER A 516 62.19 -6.87 -60.18
N LEU A 517 61.39 -7.94 -60.19
CA LEU A 517 61.47 -9.07 -59.26
C LEU A 517 61.35 -10.40 -60.02
N LEU A 518 61.72 -11.48 -59.36
CA LEU A 518 61.48 -12.85 -59.82
C LEU A 518 60.43 -13.52 -58.95
N VAL A 519 59.49 -14.20 -59.61
CA VAL A 519 58.53 -15.13 -58.99
C VAL A 519 58.94 -16.55 -59.38
N PHE A 520 59.10 -17.41 -58.37
CA PHE A 520 59.33 -18.83 -58.52
C PHE A 520 58.07 -19.58 -58.08
N TYR A 521 57.54 -20.44 -58.94
CA TYR A 521 56.54 -21.44 -58.57
C TYR A 521 57.20 -22.82 -58.58
N ILE A 522 57.12 -23.53 -57.46
CA ILE A 522 57.94 -24.70 -57.17
C ILE A 522 57.02 -25.83 -56.73
N ASP A 523 57.12 -26.96 -57.41
CA ASP A 523 56.39 -28.19 -57.09
C ASP A 523 57.36 -29.33 -56.77
N LEU A 524 57.04 -30.13 -55.76
CA LEU A 524 57.81 -31.30 -55.38
C LEU A 524 57.42 -32.51 -56.24
N ASP A 525 58.32 -32.92 -57.15
CA ASP A 525 58.07 -34.03 -58.06
C ASP A 525 57.83 -35.33 -57.28
N LYS A 526 56.82 -36.10 -57.71
CA LYS A 526 56.47 -37.42 -57.16
C LYS A 526 56.18 -37.42 -55.65
N PHE A 527 55.76 -36.29 -55.07
CA PHE A 527 55.46 -36.21 -53.63
C PHE A 527 54.41 -37.25 -53.17
N LYS A 528 53.40 -37.52 -54.00
CA LYS A 528 52.40 -38.56 -53.72
C LYS A 528 53.03 -39.95 -53.57
N GLU A 529 54.02 -40.29 -54.40
CA GLU A 529 54.72 -41.58 -54.30
C GLU A 529 55.52 -41.69 -52.99
N ILE A 530 56.10 -40.58 -52.51
CA ILE A 530 56.78 -40.52 -51.20
C ILE A 530 55.77 -40.81 -50.08
N ASN A 531 54.60 -40.18 -50.11
CA ASN A 531 53.55 -40.41 -49.12
C ASN A 531 53.01 -41.83 -49.14
N ASP A 532 52.73 -42.35 -50.34
CA ASP A 532 52.12 -43.67 -50.53
C ASP A 532 53.10 -44.80 -50.17
N SER A 533 54.40 -44.61 -50.44
CA SER A 533 55.43 -45.64 -50.23
C SER A 533 56.05 -45.60 -48.83
N LEU A 534 56.19 -44.41 -48.23
CA LEU A 534 56.96 -44.20 -46.99
C LEU A 534 56.12 -43.59 -45.85
N GLY A 535 54.87 -43.25 -46.13
CA GLY A 535 53.91 -42.68 -45.17
C GLY A 535 54.01 -41.16 -45.04
N HIS A 536 52.89 -40.55 -44.61
CA HIS A 536 52.74 -39.10 -44.50
C HIS A 536 53.79 -38.39 -43.64
N LYS A 537 54.30 -39.04 -42.58
CA LYS A 537 55.38 -38.47 -41.75
C LYS A 537 56.65 -38.22 -42.57
N GLN A 538 56.94 -39.09 -43.54
CA GLN A 538 58.11 -38.97 -44.40
C GLN A 538 57.89 -37.90 -45.48
N GLY A 539 56.63 -37.71 -45.93
CA GLY A 539 56.23 -36.55 -46.73
C GLY A 539 56.34 -35.22 -45.98
N ASP A 540 55.93 -35.16 -44.72
CA ASP A 540 56.10 -33.97 -43.87
C ASP A 540 57.57 -33.56 -43.76
N ILE A 541 58.46 -34.54 -43.56
CA ILE A 541 59.92 -34.31 -43.58
C ILE A 541 60.39 -33.81 -44.94
N ALA A 542 59.86 -34.34 -46.05
CA ALA A 542 60.19 -33.86 -47.40
C ALA A 542 59.83 -32.38 -47.56
N LEU A 543 58.63 -31.98 -47.16
CA LEU A 543 58.16 -30.59 -47.23
C LEU A 543 58.97 -29.64 -46.34
N GLN A 544 59.29 -30.06 -45.12
CA GLN A 544 60.16 -29.28 -44.21
C GLN A 544 61.55 -29.09 -44.80
N ARG A 545 62.09 -30.10 -45.49
CA ARG A 545 63.40 -30.01 -46.16
C ARG A 545 63.36 -29.09 -47.36
N VAL A 546 62.31 -29.14 -48.20
CA VAL A 546 62.12 -28.17 -49.28
C VAL A 546 62.07 -26.75 -48.71
N ALA A 547 61.26 -26.51 -47.68
CA ALA A 547 61.19 -25.19 -47.03
C ALA A 547 62.56 -24.71 -46.51
N ASN A 548 63.37 -25.60 -45.91
CA ASN A 548 64.72 -25.26 -45.46
C ASN A 548 65.69 -25.00 -46.61
N ILE A 549 65.60 -25.76 -47.71
CA ILE A 549 66.37 -25.51 -48.93
C ILE A 549 66.04 -24.11 -49.46
N LEU A 550 64.76 -23.75 -49.54
CA LEU A 550 64.32 -22.43 -50.00
C LEU A 550 64.86 -21.32 -49.08
N ARG A 551 64.76 -21.47 -47.75
CA ARG A 551 65.33 -20.50 -46.79
C ARG A 551 66.84 -20.32 -46.94
N ASN A 552 67.56 -21.38 -47.30
CA ASN A 552 69.02 -21.34 -47.48
C ASN A 552 69.42 -20.81 -48.87
N CYS A 553 68.53 -20.94 -49.86
CA CYS A 553 68.75 -20.44 -51.22
C CYS A 553 68.49 -18.93 -51.30
N PHE A 554 67.38 -18.49 -50.73
CA PHE A 554 66.87 -17.12 -50.84
C PHE A 554 67.25 -16.27 -49.61
N ARG A 555 67.19 -14.94 -49.77
CA ARG A 555 67.54 -13.99 -48.69
C ARG A 555 66.41 -13.88 -47.69
N LYS A 556 66.72 -13.43 -46.47
CA LYS A 556 65.69 -13.13 -45.44
C LYS A 556 64.65 -12.09 -45.88
N SER A 557 64.99 -11.23 -46.84
CA SER A 557 64.08 -10.24 -47.42
C SER A 557 63.09 -10.86 -48.39
N ASP A 558 63.44 -11.99 -49.02
CA ASP A 558 62.59 -12.64 -50.01
C ASP A 558 61.42 -13.34 -49.32
N ILE A 559 60.26 -13.35 -49.99
CA ILE A 559 59.03 -13.89 -49.44
C ILE A 559 58.94 -15.35 -49.88
N ILE A 560 58.87 -16.26 -48.91
CA ILE A 560 58.71 -17.70 -49.16
C ILE A 560 57.37 -18.13 -48.61
N GLY A 561 56.57 -18.79 -49.44
CA GLY A 561 55.24 -19.27 -49.10
C GLY A 561 55.01 -20.71 -49.50
N ARG A 562 54.20 -21.43 -48.73
CA ARG A 562 53.60 -22.71 -49.14
C ARG A 562 52.20 -22.43 -49.66
N MET A 563 51.97 -22.74 -50.94
CA MET A 563 50.73 -22.40 -51.66
C MET A 563 49.64 -23.44 -51.40
N GLY A 564 50.03 -24.70 -51.22
CA GLY A 564 49.17 -25.81 -50.82
C GLY A 564 49.86 -27.15 -51.09
N GLY A 565 49.57 -28.20 -50.31
CA GLY A 565 50.13 -29.53 -50.56
C GLY A 565 51.68 -29.54 -50.64
N ASP A 566 52.19 -29.83 -51.83
CA ASP A 566 53.60 -29.89 -52.25
C ASP A 566 54.13 -28.61 -52.92
N GLU A 567 53.28 -27.60 -53.10
CA GLU A 567 53.59 -26.40 -53.85
C GLU A 567 54.13 -25.27 -52.97
N PHE A 568 55.19 -24.62 -53.45
CA PHE A 568 55.83 -23.48 -52.84
C PHE A 568 55.95 -22.33 -53.85
N ALA A 569 55.90 -21.11 -53.33
CA ALA A 569 56.19 -19.92 -54.10
C ALA A 569 57.28 -19.09 -53.42
N VAL A 570 58.13 -18.47 -54.23
CA VAL A 570 59.11 -17.49 -53.75
C VAL A 570 59.02 -16.23 -54.58
N MET A 571 58.96 -15.08 -53.90
CA MET A 571 59.05 -13.77 -54.54
C MET A 571 60.28 -13.04 -54.01
N THR A 572 61.20 -12.71 -54.92
CA THR A 572 62.41 -11.96 -54.58
C THR A 572 62.10 -10.47 -54.45
N CYS A 573 62.83 -9.74 -53.59
CA CYS A 573 62.63 -8.30 -53.45
C CYS A 573 63.31 -7.45 -54.53
N ASP A 574 64.27 -8.02 -55.26
CA ASP A 574 65.02 -7.34 -56.33
C ASP A 574 65.61 -8.40 -57.27
N ALA A 575 65.48 -8.19 -58.58
CA ALA A 575 65.99 -9.11 -59.58
C ALA A 575 66.74 -8.40 -60.71
N ALA A 576 67.97 -8.86 -60.95
CA ALA A 576 68.66 -8.68 -62.22
C ALA A 576 68.55 -9.97 -63.05
N VAL A 577 68.45 -9.86 -64.37
CA VAL A 577 68.28 -11.02 -65.29
C VAL A 577 69.41 -12.05 -65.14
N SER A 578 70.64 -11.59 -64.89
CA SER A 578 71.80 -12.46 -64.59
C SER A 578 71.62 -13.30 -63.32
N SER A 579 70.82 -12.81 -62.36
CA SER A 579 70.55 -13.50 -61.10
C SER A 579 69.63 -14.71 -61.25
N THR A 580 68.84 -14.80 -62.33
CA THR A 580 67.91 -15.92 -62.55
C THR A 580 68.65 -17.25 -62.68
N VAL A 581 69.64 -17.30 -63.57
CA VAL A 581 70.44 -18.50 -63.84
C VAL A 581 71.27 -18.89 -62.60
N GLU A 582 71.81 -17.90 -61.88
CA GLU A 582 72.57 -18.13 -60.65
C GLU A 582 71.70 -18.72 -59.53
N LEU A 583 70.49 -18.18 -59.32
CA LEU A 583 69.55 -18.66 -58.31
C LEU A 583 69.02 -20.05 -58.64
N GLU A 584 68.68 -20.32 -59.91
CA GLU A 584 68.25 -21.64 -60.34
C GLU A 584 69.36 -22.68 -60.13
N HIS A 585 70.59 -22.36 -60.57
CA HIS A 585 71.74 -23.24 -60.39
C HIS A 585 72.05 -23.49 -58.91
N ARG A 586 72.02 -22.45 -58.07
CA ARG A 586 72.19 -22.57 -56.62
C ARG A 586 71.11 -23.45 -55.98
N LEU A 587 69.85 -23.27 -56.38
CA LEU A 587 68.74 -24.08 -55.87
C LEU A 587 68.93 -25.56 -56.23
N ARG A 588 69.31 -25.87 -57.48
CA ARG A 588 69.64 -27.24 -57.91
C ARG A 588 70.81 -27.83 -57.12
N GLN A 589 71.87 -27.06 -56.87
CA GLN A 589 73.00 -27.51 -56.06
C GLN A 589 72.61 -27.81 -54.62
N LEU A 590 71.77 -26.96 -54.00
CA LEU A 590 71.28 -27.17 -52.64
C LEU A 590 70.34 -28.38 -52.54
N VAL A 591 69.50 -28.63 -53.55
CA VAL A 591 68.69 -29.85 -53.62
C VAL A 591 69.59 -31.09 -53.72
N ALA A 592 70.58 -31.08 -54.62
CA ALA A 592 71.53 -32.18 -54.77
C ALA A 592 72.37 -32.41 -53.50
N GLN A 593 72.79 -31.34 -52.83
CA GLN A 593 73.50 -31.41 -51.55
C GLN A 593 72.60 -32.00 -50.46
N SER A 594 71.36 -31.51 -50.33
CA SER A 594 70.39 -32.04 -49.36
C SER A 594 70.13 -33.53 -49.60
N ASN A 595 70.01 -33.98 -50.85
CA ASN A 595 69.86 -35.40 -51.17
C ASN A 595 71.09 -36.23 -50.74
N ARG A 596 72.31 -35.74 -50.98
CA ARG A 596 73.54 -36.41 -50.52
C ARG A 596 73.66 -36.48 -49.00
N GLU A 597 73.34 -35.39 -48.31
CA GLU A 597 73.45 -35.28 -46.84
C GLU A 597 72.40 -36.13 -46.12
N PHE A 598 71.21 -36.26 -46.70
CA PHE A 598 70.13 -37.04 -46.11
C PHE A 598 70.38 -38.55 -46.20
N GLY A 599 70.97 -39.02 -47.31
CA GLY A 599 71.30 -40.44 -47.52
C GLY A 599 70.13 -41.42 -47.28
N GLY A 600 68.89 -40.91 -47.36
CA GLY A 600 67.69 -41.57 -46.83
C GLY A 600 66.76 -42.15 -47.91
N ALA A 601 65.54 -42.48 -47.50
CA ALA A 601 64.60 -43.32 -48.26
C ALA A 601 64.01 -42.71 -49.56
N PHE A 602 64.26 -41.43 -49.86
CA PHE A 602 63.82 -40.78 -51.08
C PHE A 602 64.79 -39.66 -51.49
N GLU A 603 64.78 -39.31 -52.78
CA GLU A 603 65.46 -38.13 -53.33
C GLU A 603 64.46 -37.03 -53.65
N LEU A 604 64.77 -35.79 -53.26
CA LEU A 604 63.98 -34.62 -53.63
C LEU A 604 64.27 -34.24 -55.09
N SER A 605 63.22 -34.08 -55.89
CA SER A 605 63.27 -33.47 -57.21
C SER A 605 62.23 -32.36 -57.29
N LEU A 606 62.59 -31.21 -57.85
CA LEU A 606 61.72 -30.05 -57.95
C LEU A 606 61.49 -29.66 -59.41
N SER A 607 60.25 -29.36 -59.73
CA SER A 607 59.87 -28.62 -60.94
C SER A 607 59.67 -27.16 -60.57
N ILE A 608 60.27 -26.25 -61.34
CA ILE A 608 60.37 -24.82 -61.02
C ILE A 608 60.06 -24.00 -62.27
N GLY A 609 59.04 -23.16 -62.18
CA GLY A 609 58.75 -22.11 -63.15
C GLY A 609 59.23 -20.77 -62.61
N ILE A 610 59.93 -20.00 -63.44
CA ILE A 610 60.54 -18.73 -63.05
C ILE A 610 60.05 -17.63 -63.97
N LEU A 611 59.42 -16.61 -63.39
CA LEU A 611 58.90 -15.45 -64.12
C LEU A 611 59.63 -14.18 -63.67
N LEU A 612 60.26 -13.48 -64.61
CA LEU A 612 60.76 -12.12 -64.40
C LEU A 612 59.60 -11.15 -64.54
N CYS A 613 59.27 -10.44 -63.47
CA CYS A 613 58.20 -9.46 -63.43
C CYS A 613 58.78 -8.06 -63.29
N ASP A 614 58.36 -7.14 -64.13
CA ASP A 614 58.76 -5.73 -64.07
C ASP A 614 57.55 -4.80 -64.24
N SER A 615 57.81 -3.49 -64.19
CA SER A 615 56.74 -2.49 -64.31
C SER A 615 55.91 -2.53 -65.62
N SER A 616 56.36 -3.24 -66.67
CA SER A 616 55.58 -3.43 -67.89
C SER A 616 54.35 -4.32 -67.67
N MET A 617 54.38 -5.18 -66.64
CA MET A 617 53.28 -6.09 -66.28
C MET A 617 52.28 -5.44 -65.31
N SER A 618 52.19 -4.11 -65.24
CA SER A 618 51.37 -3.38 -64.25
C SER A 618 49.87 -3.69 -64.28
N GLY A 619 49.37 -4.35 -65.32
CA GLY A 619 47.98 -4.82 -65.42
C GLY A 619 47.69 -6.13 -64.71
N SER A 620 48.72 -6.84 -64.23
CA SER A 620 48.60 -8.14 -63.57
C SER A 620 48.67 -8.03 -62.05
N GLY A 621 47.79 -8.76 -61.34
CA GLY A 621 47.88 -8.97 -59.90
C GLY A 621 48.87 -10.07 -59.53
N VAL A 622 49.17 -10.23 -58.24
CA VAL A 622 50.11 -11.26 -57.76
C VAL A 622 49.64 -12.68 -58.11
N GLU A 623 48.34 -12.96 -58.03
CA GLU A 623 47.81 -14.27 -58.43
C GLU A 623 47.98 -14.52 -59.94
N ASP A 624 47.91 -13.49 -60.79
CA ASP A 624 48.19 -13.65 -62.23
C ASP A 624 49.68 -13.94 -62.47
N LEU A 625 50.58 -13.29 -61.72
CA LEU A 625 52.03 -13.58 -61.80
C LEU A 625 52.35 -15.00 -61.35
N LEU A 626 51.68 -15.47 -60.29
CA LEU A 626 51.80 -16.86 -59.82
C LEU A 626 51.26 -17.85 -60.85
N ALA A 627 50.13 -17.55 -61.50
CA ALA A 627 49.56 -18.41 -62.53
C ALA A 627 50.50 -18.57 -63.74
N HIS A 628 51.11 -17.47 -64.22
CA HIS A 628 52.11 -17.56 -65.29
C HIS A 628 53.37 -18.33 -64.86
N ALA A 629 53.83 -18.17 -63.61
CA ALA A 629 54.95 -18.93 -63.09
C ALA A 629 54.60 -20.43 -62.95
N ASP A 630 53.37 -20.77 -62.60
CA ASP A 630 52.86 -22.15 -62.57
C ASP A 630 52.78 -22.76 -63.97
N GLU A 631 52.32 -22.03 -64.98
CA GLU A 631 52.35 -22.47 -66.38
C GLU A 631 53.78 -22.82 -66.83
N LEU A 632 54.76 -21.96 -66.55
CA LEU A 632 56.17 -22.23 -66.84
C LEU A 632 56.72 -23.44 -66.08
N MET A 633 56.27 -23.66 -64.84
CA MET A 633 56.63 -24.84 -64.05
C MET A 633 56.06 -26.10 -64.69
N TYR A 634 54.79 -26.06 -65.10
CA TYR A 634 54.10 -27.17 -65.73
C TYR A 634 54.74 -27.56 -67.08
N GLU A 635 55.13 -26.58 -67.90
CA GLU A 635 55.90 -26.81 -69.13
C GLU A 635 57.23 -27.52 -68.85
N GLN A 636 57.97 -27.07 -67.82
CA GLN A 636 59.21 -27.72 -67.41
C GLN A 636 58.97 -29.17 -66.94
N LYS A 637 57.90 -29.40 -66.18
CA LYS A 637 57.51 -30.71 -65.66
C LYS A 637 57.12 -31.68 -66.78
N MET A 638 56.39 -31.20 -67.79
CA MET A 638 56.01 -32.00 -68.96
C MET A 638 57.19 -32.29 -69.88
N GLY A 639 58.09 -31.33 -70.09
CA GLY A 639 59.34 -31.54 -70.82
C GLY A 639 60.20 -32.66 -70.22
N ARG A 640 60.32 -32.72 -68.88
CA ARG A 640 61.03 -33.83 -68.20
C ARG A 640 60.31 -35.18 -68.32
N ARG A 641 58.97 -35.18 -68.32
CA ARG A 641 58.17 -36.41 -68.52
C ARG A 641 58.30 -36.96 -69.93
N SER A 642 58.40 -36.12 -70.96
CA SER A 642 58.61 -36.58 -72.34
C SER A 642 60.04 -37.07 -72.60
N LEU A 643 61.03 -36.55 -71.84
CA LEU A 643 62.44 -36.97 -71.88
C LEU A 643 62.76 -38.18 -70.98
N ALA A 644 61.79 -38.76 -70.26
CA ALA A 644 62.00 -39.95 -69.43
C ALA A 644 62.23 -41.26 -70.23
N ASP A 645 62.18 -41.22 -71.57
CA ASP A 645 62.54 -42.32 -72.48
C ASP A 645 63.81 -42.05 -73.34
N ALA A 646 64.59 -40.99 -73.09
CA ALA A 646 65.87 -40.78 -73.80
C ALA A 646 66.88 -39.88 -73.03
N PRO A 647 68.20 -40.12 -73.10
CA PRO A 647 69.17 -39.38 -72.29
C PRO A 647 69.41 -37.95 -72.79
N ALA A 648 69.39 -37.03 -71.82
CA ALA A 648 70.02 -35.70 -71.71
C ALA A 648 70.48 -34.99 -73.00
N GLN A 649 69.76 -33.92 -73.38
CA GLN A 649 70.35 -32.75 -74.03
C GLN A 649 69.76 -31.44 -73.48
N ALA A 650 70.67 -30.48 -73.30
CA ALA A 650 70.40 -29.12 -72.86
C ALA A 650 69.55 -28.37 -73.89
N VAL A 651 68.46 -27.73 -73.44
CA VAL A 651 67.73 -26.74 -74.24
C VAL A 651 67.99 -25.38 -73.63
N VAL A 652 68.70 -24.56 -74.39
CA VAL A 652 68.87 -23.12 -74.22
C VAL A 652 67.55 -22.46 -74.66
N VAL A 653 66.99 -21.58 -73.83
CA VAL A 653 65.85 -20.72 -74.19
C VAL A 653 66.34 -19.27 -74.19
N THR A 654 66.10 -18.56 -75.30
CA THR A 654 66.27 -17.11 -75.47
C THR A 654 65.11 -16.32 -74.93
#